data_AF-A0A813HAJ0-F1
#
_entry.id   AF-A0A813HAJ0-F1
#
_cell.length_a   1.000
_cell.length_b   1.000
_cell.length_c   1.000
_cell.angle_alpha   90.00
_cell.angle_beta   90.00
_cell.angle_gamma   90.00
#
_symmetry.space_group_name_H-M   'P 1'
#
loop_
_entity.id
_entity.type
_entity.pdbx_description
1 polymer ?
#
loop_
_entity_poly.entity_id
_entity_poly.type
_entity_poly.pdbx_seq_one_letter_code
_entity_poly.pdbx_strand_id
1 'polypeptide(L)'
;MPRVSPYLARCPRRVLLWLTLWAAALADPVKDSAALLQALDSALSQDEATALLAPHMDNLQSLGQQVMEKVVLRQWWDLARDIVAKSHKQQVDLSFAVRSAVRSLKEEADELLRTLNPKYGLAQQVTPAFQWAQNDTSIFLTIKYTVRWNAPGALEVTEPSVNMSGNFFNFSGLGKHSNNKYRYFLSLDLFDNINADVSTWSSASVGRLSVTLRKRWARKWPRLLWEKKAKIANMHVWMEMQEKLDSTLGGMSSVSNSPITCGATNKLYCIGTDTCKKSANCSQCPGKTEPDLEAFLCAGKPSEKASLGFQDTDMDEHQLGGEIKITRARHDFDVDTYSVFWGKDDRNKLEMTDGKEALVGEALSSSLDLQVRLPQSTLIPDGATHLLVFSQNGYGEYSDPGSLVLKDAALPKAKPGGLVFDDEDGEKGAVRGRVTVLRAENEHKISEYSLHWGRSSTRRSSSSSFISDVRKEEGKDVSHWISHQKIPEGATHLLAFSKNEFGEHPAPASVKIVDKTKPCLEKGADDCPSGVQVSVDSDPDPQQLQVKVAITPAKAESSIDAYALFWGKQSCDSGVENAKNGHIRDFKVGESMEADLPVDTLVPDGSTHLLVFARKDGLGESDFCVSVPIEDNREAEKKEL
;
A
#
# COMPACT_ATOMS: atom_id res chain seq x y z
N MET A 1 55.70 -1.42 1.71
CA MET A 1 55.54 -1.97 0.36
C MET A 1 55.17 -0.83 -0.58
N PRO A 2 55.76 -0.78 -1.78
CA PRO A 2 56.25 0.48 -2.31
C PRO A 2 55.66 0.82 -3.69
N ARG A 3 56.20 1.91 -4.27
CA ARG A 3 56.63 1.99 -5.68
C ARG A 3 55.48 2.31 -6.69
N VAL A 4 55.62 3.20 -7.68
CA VAL A 4 56.79 3.70 -8.43
C VAL A 4 56.43 5.04 -9.11
N SER A 5 57.30 6.03 -9.00
CA SER A 5 57.58 7.06 -10.03
C SER A 5 58.77 6.54 -10.86
N PRO A 6 58.90 6.77 -12.19
CA PRO A 6 59.79 7.85 -12.68
C PRO A 6 59.41 8.42 -14.08
N TYR A 7 59.70 9.67 -14.47
CA TYR A 7 60.97 10.37 -14.74
C TYR A 7 61.63 10.12 -16.12
N LEU A 8 62.18 11.22 -16.65
CA LEU A 8 63.30 11.37 -17.62
C LEU A 8 62.91 11.39 -19.12
N ALA A 9 63.08 12.48 -19.87
CA ALA A 9 64.31 13.22 -20.22
C ALA A 9 65.28 12.44 -21.14
N ARG A 10 65.35 12.80 -22.43
CA ARG A 10 66.57 13.25 -23.15
C ARG A 10 66.35 13.35 -24.67
N CYS A 11 66.81 14.47 -25.23
CA CYS A 11 67.19 14.69 -26.63
C CYS A 11 68.51 13.93 -26.91
N PRO A 12 68.86 13.43 -28.14
CA PRO A 12 69.36 14.32 -29.21
C PRO A 12 69.29 13.82 -30.70
N ARG A 13 69.23 14.79 -31.63
CA ARG A 13 69.95 14.98 -32.93
C ARG A 13 70.25 13.85 -33.97
N ARG A 14 69.95 14.24 -35.24
CA ARG A 14 70.67 14.05 -36.55
C ARG A 14 70.27 12.86 -37.45
N VAL A 15 69.55 13.04 -38.57
CA VAL A 15 69.83 13.53 -39.98
C VAL A 15 69.84 12.32 -40.94
N LEU A 16 68.92 12.26 -41.92
CA LEU A 16 69.16 12.34 -43.39
C LEU A 16 68.00 11.73 -44.24
N LEU A 17 67.56 12.56 -45.20
CA LEU A 17 67.02 12.28 -46.56
C LEU A 17 65.71 11.47 -46.72
N TRP A 18 64.60 12.13 -47.09
CA TRP A 18 64.12 12.53 -48.45
C TRP A 18 63.32 11.43 -49.16
N LEU A 19 61.98 11.53 -49.17
CA LEU A 19 61.14 11.90 -50.32
C LEU A 19 59.66 11.56 -50.08
N THR A 20 58.81 12.55 -50.36
CA THR A 20 57.41 12.50 -50.87
C THR A 20 56.19 12.37 -49.93
N LEU A 21 55.29 13.35 -50.14
CA LEU A 21 53.81 13.38 -50.06
C LEU A 21 53.05 13.62 -48.72
N TRP A 22 52.41 14.81 -48.69
CA TRP A 22 51.17 15.26 -48.00
C TRP A 22 51.05 15.22 -46.46
N ALA A 23 50.91 16.41 -45.84
CA ALA A 23 49.87 16.74 -44.85
C ALA A 23 49.93 18.23 -44.44
N ALA A 24 48.77 18.89 -44.39
CA ALA A 24 48.56 20.26 -43.92
C ALA A 24 48.64 20.37 -42.39
N ALA A 25 49.06 21.53 -41.85
CA ALA A 25 49.07 21.82 -40.41
C ALA A 25 47.95 22.82 -40.04
N LEU A 26 47.14 22.45 -39.04
CA LEU A 26 46.08 23.26 -38.40
C LEU A 26 46.60 23.85 -37.07
N ALA A 27 46.14 25.06 -36.70
CA ALA A 27 46.44 25.75 -35.44
C ALA A 27 45.25 25.69 -34.44
N ASP A 28 45.53 25.79 -33.13
CA ASP A 28 44.57 25.63 -32.02
C ASP A 28 43.81 26.93 -31.63
N PRO A 29 42.45 26.92 -31.50
CA PRO A 29 41.62 28.13 -31.34
C PRO A 29 41.37 28.66 -29.91
N VAL A 30 41.71 27.93 -28.83
CA VAL A 30 41.33 28.34 -27.45
C VAL A 30 42.32 29.32 -26.79
N LYS A 31 43.57 29.38 -27.24
CA LYS A 31 44.58 30.32 -26.70
C LYS A 31 44.43 31.75 -27.21
N ASP A 32 43.73 31.93 -28.33
CA ASP A 32 43.68 33.20 -29.06
C ASP A 32 42.64 34.18 -28.47
N SER A 33 41.54 33.66 -27.91
CA SER A 33 40.43 34.48 -27.39
C SER A 33 40.73 35.21 -26.08
N ALA A 34 41.54 34.63 -25.19
CA ALA A 34 41.90 35.24 -23.90
C ALA A 34 42.90 36.40 -24.05
N ALA A 35 43.88 36.26 -24.95
CA ALA A 35 44.83 37.31 -25.28
C ALA A 35 44.11 38.49 -25.97
N LEU A 36 43.14 38.20 -26.83
CA LEU A 36 42.31 39.18 -27.50
C LEU A 36 41.45 39.99 -26.51
N LEU A 37 40.83 39.34 -25.52
CA LEU A 37 40.07 40.03 -24.46
C LEU A 37 40.95 40.98 -23.63
N GLN A 38 42.17 40.58 -23.30
CA GLN A 38 43.11 41.41 -22.57
C GLN A 38 43.58 42.62 -23.41
N ALA A 39 43.81 42.42 -24.72
CA ALA A 39 44.14 43.51 -25.64
C ALA A 39 42.98 44.50 -25.78
N LEU A 40 41.74 44.01 -25.88
CA LEU A 40 40.55 44.86 -25.88
C LEU A 40 40.35 45.60 -24.55
N ASP A 41 40.78 45.05 -23.43
CA ASP A 41 40.74 45.76 -22.15
C ASP A 41 41.68 46.96 -22.07
N SER A 42 42.82 46.87 -22.78
CA SER A 42 43.82 47.93 -22.86
C SER A 42 43.55 48.97 -23.96
N ALA A 43 42.65 48.68 -24.90
CA ALA A 43 42.30 49.62 -25.96
C ALA A 43 41.53 50.82 -25.37
N LEU A 44 41.97 52.03 -25.71
CA LEU A 44 41.42 53.28 -25.18
C LEU A 44 40.34 53.86 -26.10
N SER A 45 40.36 53.48 -27.38
CA SER A 45 39.43 53.97 -28.39
C SER A 45 38.81 52.82 -29.20
N GLN A 46 37.67 53.12 -29.82
CA GLN A 46 36.97 52.20 -30.72
C GLN A 46 37.82 51.85 -31.95
N ASP A 47 38.65 52.78 -32.44
CA ASP A 47 39.48 52.57 -33.63
C ASP A 47 40.60 51.55 -33.36
N GLU A 48 41.22 51.61 -32.17
CA GLU A 48 42.20 50.62 -31.71
C GLU A 48 41.55 49.23 -31.57
N ALA A 49 40.36 49.17 -30.99
CA ALA A 49 39.60 47.92 -30.88
C ALA A 49 39.21 47.35 -32.26
N THR A 50 38.88 48.22 -33.21
CA THR A 50 38.55 47.84 -34.59
C THR A 50 39.78 47.25 -35.29
N ALA A 51 40.96 47.87 -35.11
CA ALA A 51 42.22 47.36 -35.64
C ALA A 51 42.59 46.00 -35.04
N LEU A 52 42.37 45.80 -33.73
CA LEU A 52 42.62 44.53 -33.03
C LEU A 52 41.67 43.41 -33.51
N LEU A 53 40.42 43.72 -33.83
CA LEU A 53 39.44 42.74 -34.28
C LEU A 53 39.44 42.49 -35.78
N ALA A 54 39.99 43.39 -36.59
CA ALA A 54 40.02 43.27 -38.05
C ALA A 54 40.51 41.89 -38.57
N PRO A 55 41.58 41.27 -38.03
CA PRO A 55 42.05 39.94 -38.48
C PRO A 55 41.08 38.79 -38.19
N HIS A 56 40.20 38.95 -37.20
CA HIS A 56 39.26 37.92 -36.75
C HIS A 56 37.85 38.08 -37.35
N MET A 57 37.62 39.16 -38.12
CA MET A 57 36.31 39.48 -38.68
C MET A 57 35.82 38.53 -39.78
N ASP A 58 36.72 37.74 -40.38
CA ASP A 58 36.36 36.80 -41.46
C ASP A 58 35.94 35.42 -40.94
N ASN A 59 36.20 35.12 -39.66
CA ASN A 59 35.76 33.90 -38.99
C ASN A 59 35.20 34.19 -37.59
N LEU A 60 33.99 34.70 -37.52
CA LEU A 60 33.32 35.07 -36.27
C LEU A 60 32.97 33.88 -35.37
N GLN A 61 32.97 32.65 -35.90
CA GLN A 61 32.76 31.43 -35.09
C GLN A 61 33.94 31.18 -34.13
N SER A 62 35.13 31.64 -34.50
CA SER A 62 36.33 31.59 -33.64
C SER A 62 36.37 32.69 -32.57
N LEU A 63 35.49 33.70 -32.68
CA LEU A 63 35.38 34.79 -31.72
C LEU A 63 34.52 34.33 -30.53
N GLY A 64 35.09 34.34 -29.32
CA GLY A 64 34.34 33.99 -28.11
C GLY A 64 33.19 34.97 -27.84
N GLN A 65 32.06 34.51 -27.33
CA GLN A 65 30.89 35.35 -27.01
C GLN A 65 31.22 36.53 -26.08
N GLN A 66 32.18 36.33 -25.17
CA GLN A 66 32.69 37.34 -24.24
C GLN A 66 33.31 38.55 -24.93
N VAL A 67 33.88 38.38 -26.14
CA VAL A 67 34.44 39.48 -26.93
C VAL A 67 33.34 40.43 -27.36
N MET A 68 32.21 39.88 -27.84
CA MET A 68 31.06 40.69 -28.22
C MET A 68 30.42 41.40 -27.02
N GLU A 69 30.30 40.70 -25.88
CA GLU A 69 29.82 41.32 -24.64
C GLU A 69 30.72 42.50 -24.22
N LYS A 70 32.04 42.33 -24.32
CA LYS A 70 33.03 43.37 -23.97
C LYS A 70 32.90 44.61 -24.86
N VAL A 71 32.81 44.43 -26.17
CA VAL A 71 32.65 45.55 -27.14
C VAL A 71 31.40 46.35 -26.83
N VAL A 72 30.29 45.67 -26.48
CA VAL A 72 29.05 46.32 -26.07
C VAL A 72 29.19 47.03 -24.73
N LEU A 73 29.76 46.39 -23.70
CA LEU A 73 29.96 46.97 -22.37
C LEU A 73 30.89 48.21 -22.40
N ARG A 74 31.88 48.23 -23.30
CA ARG A 74 32.75 49.39 -23.57
C ARG A 74 32.10 50.48 -24.41
N GLN A 75 30.85 50.28 -24.83
CA GLN A 75 30.04 51.23 -25.60
C GLN A 75 30.63 51.56 -26.98
N TRP A 76 31.34 50.62 -27.59
CA TRP A 76 31.89 50.74 -28.94
C TRP A 76 30.85 50.37 -30.00
N TRP A 77 29.86 51.25 -30.18
CA TRP A 77 28.63 50.95 -30.89
C TRP A 77 28.79 50.72 -32.40
N ASP A 78 29.70 51.43 -33.08
CA ASP A 78 29.89 51.21 -34.52
C ASP A 78 30.55 49.86 -34.77
N LEU A 79 31.60 49.56 -33.99
CA LEU A 79 32.28 48.26 -34.04
C LEU A 79 31.32 47.11 -33.72
N ALA A 80 30.46 47.26 -32.70
CA ALA A 80 29.42 46.28 -32.39
C ALA A 80 28.44 46.07 -33.56
N ARG A 81 27.99 47.15 -34.22
CA ARG A 81 27.11 47.07 -35.39
C ARG A 81 27.77 46.38 -36.57
N ASP A 82 29.06 46.66 -36.80
CA ASP A 82 29.82 46.05 -37.87
C ASP A 82 30.01 44.54 -37.67
N ILE A 83 30.30 44.11 -36.43
CA ILE A 83 30.40 42.70 -36.07
C ILE A 83 29.06 41.99 -36.30
N VAL A 84 27.94 42.58 -35.86
CA VAL A 84 26.59 42.01 -36.07
C VAL A 84 26.23 41.95 -37.56
N ALA A 85 26.55 42.99 -38.33
CA ALA A 85 26.32 42.98 -39.78
C ALA A 85 27.11 41.88 -40.49
N LYS A 86 28.35 41.61 -40.05
CA LYS A 86 29.15 40.47 -40.55
C LYS A 86 28.63 39.12 -40.06
N SER A 87 28.09 39.04 -38.84
CA SER A 87 27.55 37.79 -38.28
C SER A 87 26.36 37.27 -39.08
N HIS A 88 25.53 38.16 -39.63
CA HIS A 88 24.45 37.79 -40.55
C HIS A 88 24.96 37.13 -41.84
N LYS A 89 26.10 37.59 -42.37
CA LYS A 89 26.71 37.01 -43.59
C LYS A 89 27.34 35.64 -43.31
N GLN A 90 27.89 35.45 -42.12
CA GLN A 90 28.56 34.20 -41.69
C GLN A 90 27.63 33.23 -40.94
N GLN A 91 26.33 33.56 -40.80
CA GLN A 91 25.32 32.79 -40.06
C GLN A 91 25.72 32.45 -38.61
N VAL A 92 26.34 33.41 -37.91
CA VAL A 92 26.71 33.27 -36.48
C VAL A 92 25.72 34.03 -35.61
N ASP A 93 25.11 33.34 -34.63
CA ASP A 93 24.16 33.95 -33.69
C ASP A 93 24.88 34.61 -32.50
N LEU A 94 24.81 35.94 -32.45
CA LEU A 94 25.34 36.76 -31.36
C LEU A 94 24.23 37.37 -30.48
N SER A 95 22.97 36.98 -30.69
CA SER A 95 21.79 37.60 -30.07
C SER A 95 21.83 37.54 -28.54
N PHE A 96 22.28 36.42 -27.98
CA PHE A 96 22.38 36.24 -26.53
C PHE A 96 23.40 37.20 -25.91
N ALA A 97 24.64 37.22 -26.41
CA ALA A 97 25.72 38.07 -25.93
C ALA A 97 25.34 39.56 -26.00
N VAL A 98 24.79 40.02 -27.13
CA VAL A 98 24.35 41.41 -27.29
C VAL A 98 23.22 41.76 -26.33
N ARG A 99 22.17 40.91 -26.23
CA ARG A 99 21.04 41.17 -25.33
C ARG A 99 21.44 41.14 -23.86
N SER A 100 22.41 40.31 -23.48
CA SER A 100 22.95 40.21 -22.12
C SER A 100 23.71 41.49 -21.74
N ALA A 101 24.65 41.90 -22.58
CA ALA A 101 25.48 43.09 -22.34
C ALA A 101 24.68 44.40 -22.37
N VAL A 102 23.77 44.58 -23.35
CA VAL A 102 22.89 45.76 -23.41
C VAL A 102 21.99 45.86 -22.18
N ARG A 103 21.49 44.72 -21.69
CA ARG A 103 20.66 44.69 -20.47
C ARG A 103 21.46 45.13 -19.25
N SER A 104 22.70 44.67 -19.12
CA SER A 104 23.59 45.06 -18.01
C SER A 104 23.84 46.57 -18.00
N LEU A 105 24.15 47.17 -19.15
CA LEU A 105 24.31 48.64 -19.26
C LEU A 105 23.04 49.40 -18.91
N LYS A 106 21.88 48.90 -19.35
CA LYS A 106 20.60 49.51 -19.03
C LYS A 106 20.31 49.44 -17.53
N GLU A 107 20.59 48.31 -16.89
CA GLU A 107 20.42 48.12 -15.45
C GLU A 107 21.29 49.11 -14.64
N GLU A 108 22.55 49.31 -15.03
CA GLU A 108 23.43 50.31 -14.38
C GLU A 108 22.92 51.75 -14.57
N ALA A 109 22.49 52.11 -15.78
CA ALA A 109 21.95 53.43 -16.07
C ALA A 109 20.63 53.69 -15.32
N ASP A 110 19.72 52.70 -15.29
CA ASP A 110 18.47 52.76 -14.54
C ASP A 110 18.76 52.85 -13.02
N GLU A 111 19.79 52.18 -12.51
CA GLU A 111 20.17 52.26 -11.10
C GLU A 111 20.71 53.63 -10.72
N LEU A 112 21.53 54.24 -11.58
CA LEU A 112 22.00 55.61 -11.39
C LEU A 112 20.82 56.59 -11.27
N LEU A 113 19.82 56.50 -12.14
CA LEU A 113 18.60 57.33 -12.05
C LEU A 113 17.85 57.13 -10.73
N ARG A 114 17.89 55.94 -10.16
CA ARG A 114 17.19 55.62 -8.90
C ARG A 114 17.89 56.21 -7.67
N THR A 115 19.22 56.38 -7.71
CA THR A 115 19.97 57.05 -6.62
C THR A 115 19.55 58.51 -6.42
N LEU A 116 18.88 59.12 -7.40
CA LEU A 116 18.30 60.47 -7.27
C LEU A 116 17.13 60.53 -6.26
N ASN A 117 16.51 59.39 -5.91
CA ASN A 117 15.45 59.38 -4.91
C ASN A 117 16.05 59.50 -3.49
N PRO A 118 15.69 60.52 -2.68
CA PRO A 118 16.21 60.69 -1.32
C PRO A 118 15.90 59.53 -0.36
N LYS A 119 14.91 58.68 -0.71
CA LYS A 119 14.52 57.48 0.05
C LYS A 119 15.15 56.20 -0.49
N TYR A 120 16.04 56.31 -1.48
CA TYR A 120 16.77 55.19 -2.05
C TYR A 120 17.56 54.46 -0.95
N GLY A 121 17.36 53.14 -0.84
CA GLY A 121 17.98 52.31 0.18
C GLY A 121 17.20 52.17 1.50
N LEU A 122 16.22 53.04 1.79
CA LEU A 122 15.37 52.91 2.98
C LEU A 122 14.22 51.91 2.69
N ALA A 123 14.11 50.85 3.49
CA ALA A 123 13.03 49.88 3.36
C ALA A 123 11.71 50.49 3.84
N GLN A 124 10.76 50.71 2.92
CA GLN A 124 9.43 51.19 3.29
C GLN A 124 8.63 50.07 3.95
N GLN A 125 8.10 50.31 5.16
CA GLN A 125 7.23 49.35 5.82
C GLN A 125 5.85 49.30 5.16
N VAL A 126 5.37 48.09 4.87
CA VAL A 126 4.08 47.83 4.24
C VAL A 126 3.40 46.61 4.85
N THR A 127 2.07 46.65 4.96
CA THR A 127 1.28 45.48 5.38
C THR A 127 0.98 44.60 4.17
N PRO A 128 1.45 43.34 4.14
CA PRO A 128 1.21 42.44 3.01
C PRO A 128 -0.27 42.08 2.90
N ALA A 129 -0.71 41.75 1.69
CA ALA A 129 -2.00 41.16 1.41
C ALA A 129 -1.99 39.69 1.82
N PHE A 130 -3.06 39.23 2.47
CA PHE A 130 -3.16 37.85 2.89
C PHE A 130 -4.60 37.34 2.79
N GLN A 131 -4.72 36.03 2.62
CA GLN A 131 -6.01 35.34 2.71
C GLN A 131 -5.98 34.32 3.85
N TRP A 132 -7.13 34.05 4.43
CA TRP A 132 -7.29 33.03 5.46
C TRP A 132 -8.46 32.10 5.20
N ALA A 133 -8.34 30.86 5.63
CA ALA A 133 -9.40 29.85 5.71
C ALA A 133 -9.24 29.05 7.00
N GLN A 134 -10.24 28.26 7.37
CA GLN A 134 -10.18 27.40 8.55
C GLN A 134 -10.87 26.06 8.30
N ASN A 135 -10.43 25.04 9.04
CA ASN A 135 -11.21 23.84 9.34
C ASN A 135 -11.57 23.83 10.84
N ASP A 136 -12.04 22.71 11.37
CA ASP A 136 -12.36 22.55 12.78
C ASP A 136 -11.16 22.85 13.71
N THR A 137 -9.96 22.43 13.33
CA THR A 137 -8.79 22.35 14.22
C THR A 137 -7.67 23.34 13.92
N SER A 138 -7.65 23.94 12.74
CA SER A 138 -6.55 24.77 12.22
C SER A 138 -7.05 25.96 11.40
N ILE A 139 -6.17 26.95 11.25
CA ILE A 139 -6.34 28.13 10.42
C ILE A 139 -5.21 28.15 9.40
N PHE A 140 -5.55 28.37 8.15
CA PHE A 140 -4.62 28.42 7.04
C PHE A 140 -4.50 29.87 6.60
N LEU A 141 -3.28 30.41 6.60
CA LEU A 141 -2.96 31.73 6.08
C LEU A 141 -2.07 31.61 4.85
N THR A 142 -2.39 32.40 3.83
CA THR A 142 -1.51 32.64 2.69
C THR A 142 -1.19 34.13 2.63
N ILE A 143 0.07 34.50 2.86
CA ILE A 143 0.53 35.89 2.88
C ILE A 143 1.34 36.13 1.61
N LYS A 144 0.95 37.11 0.80
CA LYS A 144 1.63 37.47 -0.44
C LYS A 144 2.51 38.70 -0.21
N TYR A 145 3.72 38.73 -0.76
CA TYR A 145 4.68 39.83 -0.57
C TYR A 145 4.34 41.06 -1.44
N THR A 146 3.13 41.59 -1.28
CA THR A 146 2.61 42.76 -1.97
C THR A 146 1.51 43.39 -1.13
N VAL A 147 1.18 44.66 -1.37
CA VAL A 147 0.11 45.37 -0.65
C VAL A 147 -1.28 44.94 -1.15
N ARG A 148 -1.42 44.60 -2.43
CA ARG A 148 -2.71 44.24 -3.05
C ARG A 148 -2.65 42.82 -3.56
N TRP A 149 -3.65 41.99 -3.25
CA TRP A 149 -3.65 40.58 -3.62
C TRP A 149 -3.41 40.33 -5.13
N ASN A 150 -3.99 41.16 -5.99
CA ASN A 150 -3.88 41.04 -7.46
C ASN A 150 -2.64 41.73 -8.05
N ALA A 151 -1.82 42.40 -7.26
CA ALA A 151 -0.62 43.07 -7.74
C ALA A 151 0.59 42.10 -7.78
N PRO A 152 1.57 42.35 -8.68
CA PRO A 152 2.88 41.72 -8.56
C PRO A 152 3.56 42.18 -7.26
N GLY A 153 4.45 41.35 -6.73
CA GLY A 153 5.09 41.54 -5.45
C GLY A 153 6.52 41.02 -5.46
N ALA A 154 7.21 41.09 -4.31
CA ALA A 154 8.53 40.50 -4.19
C ALA A 154 8.42 38.99 -4.43
N LEU A 155 9.37 38.42 -5.19
CA LEU A 155 9.43 36.98 -5.45
C LEU A 155 9.95 36.24 -4.22
N GLU A 156 10.86 36.86 -3.49
CA GLU A 156 11.44 36.30 -2.27
C GLU A 156 11.63 37.40 -1.24
N VAL A 157 11.71 36.98 0.01
CA VAL A 157 11.90 37.83 1.16
C VAL A 157 13.12 37.32 1.92
N THR A 158 14.07 38.22 2.18
CA THR A 158 15.24 37.98 3.03
C THR A 158 14.85 38.19 4.49
N GLU A 159 15.42 37.37 5.38
CA GLU A 159 15.18 37.43 6.84
C GLU A 159 13.68 37.27 7.22
N PRO A 160 12.98 36.21 6.76
CA PRO A 160 11.63 35.94 7.22
C PRO A 160 11.67 35.58 8.71
N SER A 161 10.97 36.37 9.53
CA SER A 161 10.78 36.13 10.95
C SER A 161 9.30 35.92 11.20
N VAL A 162 8.92 34.75 11.71
CA VAL A 162 7.56 34.41 12.10
C VAL A 162 7.53 34.09 13.59
N ASN A 163 6.70 34.80 14.35
CA ASN A 163 6.46 34.55 15.76
C ASN A 163 4.98 34.22 15.97
N MET A 164 4.70 33.09 16.62
CA MET A 164 3.36 32.58 16.89
C MET A 164 3.28 32.24 18.38
N SER A 165 2.44 32.95 19.15
CA SER A 165 2.29 32.67 20.58
C SER A 165 0.93 33.16 21.09
N GLY A 166 0.32 32.42 22.01
CA GLY A 166 -0.98 32.79 22.60
C GLY A 166 -2.03 33.04 21.52
N ASN A 167 -2.58 34.25 21.44
CA ASN A 167 -3.51 34.69 20.41
C ASN A 167 -2.86 35.62 19.36
N PHE A 168 -1.55 35.56 19.20
CA PHE A 168 -0.79 36.53 18.43
C PHE A 168 0.04 35.87 17.33
N PHE A 169 -0.03 36.45 16.13
CA PHE A 169 0.78 36.07 14.98
C PHE A 169 1.50 37.29 14.41
N ASN A 170 2.83 37.20 14.33
CA ASN A 170 3.69 38.23 13.79
C ASN A 170 4.56 37.70 12.66
N PHE A 171 4.58 38.40 11.54
CA PHE A 171 5.47 38.16 10.42
C PHE A 171 6.21 39.45 10.04
N SER A 172 7.52 39.35 9.84
CA SER A 172 8.38 40.40 9.31
C SER A 172 9.30 39.82 8.24
N GLY A 173 9.56 40.58 7.18
CA GLY A 173 10.63 40.26 6.25
C GLY A 173 10.89 41.35 5.22
N LEU A 174 12.08 41.35 4.64
CA LEU A 174 12.52 42.34 3.65
C LEU A 174 12.40 41.77 2.23
N GLY A 175 11.67 42.42 1.33
CA GLY A 175 11.62 42.03 -0.08
C GLY A 175 11.94 43.18 -1.02
N LYS A 176 12.38 42.83 -2.24
CA LYS A 176 12.65 43.79 -3.31
C LYS A 176 11.67 43.54 -4.46
N HIS A 177 10.96 44.59 -4.88
CA HIS A 177 10.11 44.55 -6.07
C HIS A 177 10.04 45.91 -6.73
N SER A 178 10.02 45.96 -8.06
CA SER A 178 10.17 47.21 -8.83
C SER A 178 11.42 48.00 -8.40
N ASN A 179 12.47 47.26 -8.07
CA ASN A 179 13.76 47.70 -7.54
C ASN A 179 13.71 48.47 -6.19
N ASN A 180 12.54 48.68 -5.60
CA ASN A 180 12.38 49.27 -4.26
C ASN A 180 12.49 48.19 -3.17
N LYS A 181 13.04 48.57 -2.01
CA LYS A 181 13.10 47.72 -0.83
C LYS A 181 11.86 47.96 0.04
N TYR A 182 11.17 46.89 0.41
CA TYR A 182 9.99 46.93 1.28
C TYR A 182 10.22 46.04 2.50
N ARG A 183 9.77 46.52 3.66
CA ARG A 183 9.65 45.70 4.87
C ARG A 183 8.19 45.27 5.01
N TYR A 184 7.92 44.01 4.70
CA TYR A 184 6.61 43.41 4.90
C TYR A 184 6.45 43.12 6.39
N PHE A 185 5.42 43.70 7.01
CA PHE A 185 5.11 43.49 8.42
C PHE A 185 3.62 43.20 8.58
N LEU A 186 3.29 42.06 9.19
CA LEU A 186 1.93 41.64 9.49
C LEU A 186 1.84 41.22 10.96
N SER A 187 0.93 41.86 11.69
CA SER A 187 0.64 41.59 13.09
C SER A 187 -0.85 41.32 13.22
N LEU A 188 -1.21 40.15 13.75
CA LEU A 188 -2.59 39.70 13.89
C LEU A 188 -2.88 39.35 15.34
N ASP A 189 -3.89 40.01 15.92
CA ASP A 189 -4.50 39.61 17.18
C ASP A 189 -5.68 38.69 16.88
N LEU A 190 -5.42 37.39 16.98
CA LEU A 190 -6.33 36.31 16.63
C LEU A 190 -7.54 36.29 17.58
N PHE A 191 -8.66 35.76 17.08
CA PHE A 191 -9.90 35.59 17.84
C PHE A 191 -9.70 34.81 19.13
N ASP A 192 -8.71 33.92 19.13
CA ASP A 192 -8.48 33.01 20.21
C ASP A 192 -7.04 32.47 20.21
N ASN A 193 -6.69 31.75 21.27
CA ASN A 193 -5.38 31.14 21.44
C ASN A 193 -5.10 30.06 20.39
N ILE A 194 -3.83 29.95 20.02
CA ILE A 194 -3.26 28.92 19.14
C ILE A 194 -2.24 28.08 19.92
N ASN A 195 -1.99 26.87 19.45
CA ASN A 195 -0.91 26.03 19.94
C ASN A 195 0.34 26.28 19.08
N ALA A 196 1.33 26.98 19.64
CA ALA A 196 2.55 27.35 18.93
C ALA A 196 3.41 26.15 18.53
N ASP A 197 3.48 25.11 19.37
CA ASP A 197 4.35 23.94 19.17
C ASP A 197 3.94 23.09 17.97
N VAL A 198 2.64 23.10 17.64
CA VAL A 198 2.06 22.35 16.51
C VAL A 198 1.86 23.23 15.27
N SER A 199 1.96 24.55 15.42
CA SER A 199 1.78 25.49 14.30
C SER A 199 3.02 25.52 13.42
N THR A 200 2.82 25.60 12.10
CA THR A 200 3.91 25.51 11.11
C THR A 200 3.82 26.62 10.07
N TRP A 201 4.95 26.95 9.46
CA TRP A 201 5.01 27.88 8.34
C TRP A 201 6.04 27.42 7.31
N SER A 202 5.84 27.84 6.05
CA SER A 202 6.76 27.56 4.95
C SER A 202 6.74 28.67 3.91
N SER A 203 7.90 28.98 3.34
CA SER A 203 8.08 29.93 2.24
C SER A 203 8.09 29.26 0.87
N ALA A 204 7.49 28.07 0.75
CA ALA A 204 7.66 27.14 -0.39
C ALA A 204 7.12 27.62 -1.75
N SER A 205 6.51 28.81 -1.81
CA SER A 205 5.94 29.39 -3.04
C SER A 205 6.56 30.74 -3.34
N VAL A 206 7.05 30.92 -4.57
CA VAL A 206 7.58 32.20 -5.05
C VAL A 206 6.53 33.31 -4.82
N GLY A 207 6.92 34.31 -4.04
CA GLY A 207 6.13 35.48 -3.69
C GLY A 207 5.08 35.30 -2.59
N ARG A 208 5.09 34.16 -1.88
CA ARG A 208 4.12 33.84 -0.82
C ARG A 208 4.74 33.13 0.39
N LEU A 209 4.08 33.29 1.53
CA LEU A 209 4.31 32.58 2.78
C LEU A 209 3.02 31.81 3.15
N SER A 210 3.13 30.51 3.35
CA SER A 210 2.05 29.65 3.81
C SER A 210 2.21 29.36 5.29
N VAL A 211 1.16 29.58 6.07
CA VAL A 211 1.15 29.37 7.52
C VAL A 211 -0.05 28.51 7.90
N THR A 212 0.17 27.52 8.75
CA THR A 212 -0.88 26.72 9.36
C THR A 212 -0.83 26.92 10.87
N LEU A 213 -1.81 27.63 11.41
CA LEU A 213 -1.95 27.86 12.84
C LEU A 213 -2.87 26.79 13.43
N ARG A 214 -2.37 26.02 14.39
CA ARG A 214 -3.18 25.05 15.13
C ARG A 214 -4.00 25.82 16.16
N LYS A 215 -5.33 25.74 16.09
CA LYS A 215 -6.20 26.35 17.11
C LYS A 215 -5.98 25.65 18.44
N ARG A 216 -6.03 26.39 19.55
CA ARG A 216 -6.01 25.77 20.88
C ARG A 216 -7.25 24.90 21.10
N TRP A 217 -8.39 25.29 20.54
CA TRP A 217 -9.64 24.53 20.61
C TRP A 217 -10.21 24.27 19.23
N ALA A 218 -10.59 23.01 18.98
CA ALA A 218 -11.24 22.59 17.74
C ALA A 218 -12.66 23.18 17.67
N ARG A 219 -12.81 24.31 16.99
CA ARG A 219 -14.08 25.02 16.85
C ARG A 219 -14.09 25.96 15.66
N LYS A 220 -15.27 26.22 15.11
CA LYS A 220 -15.46 27.20 14.04
C LYS A 220 -15.40 28.62 14.61
N TRP A 221 -14.37 29.39 14.22
CA TRP A 221 -14.22 30.79 14.61
C TRP A 221 -15.14 31.68 13.76
N PRO A 222 -15.82 32.67 14.35
CA PRO A 222 -16.71 33.58 13.61
C PRO A 222 -15.93 34.55 12.71
N ARG A 223 -14.66 34.78 13.02
CA ARG A 223 -13.76 35.74 12.36
C ARG A 223 -12.32 35.41 12.75
N LEU A 224 -11.35 35.92 11.99
CA LEU A 224 -9.93 35.71 12.29
C LEU A 224 -9.46 36.52 13.51
N LEU A 225 -9.90 37.78 13.63
CA LEU A 225 -9.43 38.73 14.66
C LEU A 225 -10.39 38.77 15.85
N TRP A 226 -9.88 38.94 17.07
CA TRP A 226 -10.75 39.02 18.26
C TRP A 226 -11.62 40.28 18.25
N GLU A 227 -11.09 41.42 17.82
CA GLU A 227 -11.83 42.66 17.78
C GLU A 227 -12.79 42.69 16.58
N LYS A 228 -14.09 42.83 16.84
CA LYS A 228 -15.13 42.84 15.79
C LYS A 228 -15.00 44.02 14.81
N LYS A 229 -14.43 45.14 15.26
CA LYS A 229 -14.27 46.37 14.48
C LYS A 229 -12.92 46.47 13.78
N ALA A 230 -11.93 45.64 14.15
CA ALA A 230 -10.63 45.63 13.50
C ALA A 230 -10.78 45.21 12.04
N LYS A 231 -10.33 46.07 11.14
CA LYS A 231 -10.31 45.82 9.70
C LYS A 231 -8.90 46.07 9.18
N ILE A 232 -8.25 45.01 8.71
CA ILE A 232 -7.01 45.12 7.95
C ILE A 232 -7.41 45.21 6.48
N ALA A 233 -7.09 46.33 5.82
CA ALA A 233 -7.55 46.62 4.46
C ALA A 233 -7.14 45.56 3.43
N ASN A 234 -6.01 44.88 3.64
CA ASN A 234 -5.43 43.89 2.73
C ASN A 234 -5.74 42.43 3.15
N MET A 235 -6.74 42.23 4.03
CA MET A 235 -7.20 40.91 4.49
C MET A 235 -8.35 40.40 3.62
N HIS A 236 -8.27 39.16 3.16
CA HIS A 236 -9.32 38.50 2.37
C HIS A 236 -9.65 37.11 2.92
N VAL A 237 -10.83 36.59 2.61
CA VAL A 237 -11.17 35.19 2.87
C VAL A 237 -10.68 34.35 1.68
N TRP A 238 -10.01 33.23 1.97
CA TRP A 238 -9.51 32.30 0.97
C TRP A 238 -10.64 31.36 0.53
N MET A 239 -11.55 31.87 -0.31
CA MET A 239 -12.80 31.18 -0.69
C MET A 239 -12.57 29.75 -1.22
N GLU A 240 -11.63 29.55 -2.15
CA GLU A 240 -11.33 28.23 -2.74
C GLU A 240 -10.86 27.20 -1.70
N MET A 241 -10.04 27.62 -0.73
CA MET A 241 -9.60 26.74 0.35
C MET A 241 -10.73 26.51 1.35
N GLN A 242 -11.52 27.55 1.64
CA GLN A 242 -12.65 27.44 2.56
C GLN A 242 -13.69 26.45 2.05
N GLU A 243 -14.05 26.50 0.77
CA GLU A 243 -15.00 25.57 0.13
C GLU A 243 -14.53 24.11 0.25
N LYS A 244 -13.21 23.86 0.10
CA LYS A 244 -12.63 22.54 0.30
C LYS A 244 -12.71 22.06 1.75
N LEU A 245 -12.57 22.98 2.70
CA LEU A 245 -12.56 22.68 4.13
C LEU A 245 -13.96 22.67 4.76
N ASP A 246 -14.98 23.20 4.09
CA ASP A 246 -16.33 23.33 4.64
C ASP A 246 -16.98 21.97 4.97
N SER A 247 -16.60 20.89 4.27
CA SER A 247 -17.01 19.52 4.60
C SER A 247 -16.62 19.11 6.03
N THR A 248 -15.45 19.55 6.50
CA THR A 248 -14.96 19.30 7.88
C THR A 248 -15.59 20.23 8.93
N LEU A 249 -16.21 21.33 8.48
CA LEU A 249 -16.97 22.25 9.33
C LEU A 249 -18.47 21.92 9.40
N GLY A 250 -18.92 20.93 8.61
CA GLY A 250 -20.31 20.51 8.51
C GLY A 250 -20.87 20.09 9.87
N GLY A 251 -21.92 20.79 10.34
CA GLY A 251 -22.59 20.50 11.62
C GLY A 251 -22.04 21.25 12.85
N MET A 252 -20.99 22.06 12.71
CA MET A 252 -20.45 22.84 13.83
C MET A 252 -20.96 24.29 13.82
N SER A 253 -21.62 24.70 14.92
CA SER A 253 -22.02 26.10 15.12
C SER A 253 -20.80 26.98 15.34
N SER A 254 -20.80 28.17 14.74
CA SER A 254 -19.77 29.17 15.02
C SER A 254 -19.86 29.62 16.47
N VAL A 255 -18.74 29.60 17.19
CA VAL A 255 -18.68 30.21 18.52
C VAL A 255 -18.81 31.73 18.41
N SER A 256 -19.26 32.35 19.48
CA SER A 256 -19.42 33.79 19.64
C SER A 256 -18.30 34.38 20.48
N ASN A 257 -17.85 33.64 21.50
CA ASN A 257 -16.88 34.10 22.48
C ASN A 257 -15.66 33.16 22.61
N SER A 258 -14.60 33.73 23.15
CA SER A 258 -13.34 33.10 23.53
C SER A 258 -12.82 33.72 24.83
N PRO A 259 -11.88 33.08 25.54
CA PRO A 259 -11.18 33.68 26.67
C PRO A 259 -10.52 35.00 26.33
N ILE A 260 -10.04 35.19 25.10
CA ILE A 260 -9.51 36.48 24.64
C ILE A 260 -10.61 37.54 24.63
N THR A 261 -11.76 37.24 24.01
CA THR A 261 -12.87 38.21 23.95
C THR A 261 -13.54 38.46 25.31
N CYS A 262 -13.62 37.44 26.18
CA CYS A 262 -14.17 37.59 27.52
C CYS A 262 -13.20 38.33 28.44
N GLY A 263 -11.90 38.03 28.35
CA GLY A 263 -10.82 38.68 29.08
C GLY A 263 -10.73 40.17 28.77
N ALA A 264 -10.96 40.57 27.51
CA ALA A 264 -11.08 41.99 27.13
C ALA A 264 -12.20 42.75 27.89
N THR A 265 -13.17 42.03 28.46
CA THR A 265 -14.24 42.59 29.31
C THR A 265 -14.10 42.23 30.79
N ASN A 266 -12.92 41.75 31.22
CA ASN A 266 -12.64 41.24 32.58
C ASN A 266 -13.64 40.16 33.03
N LYS A 267 -13.97 39.24 32.12
CA LYS A 267 -14.85 38.09 32.36
C LYS A 267 -14.13 36.80 31.96
N LEU A 268 -14.61 35.69 32.52
CA LEU A 268 -14.15 34.34 32.24
C LEU A 268 -15.05 33.67 31.21
N TYR A 269 -14.46 32.96 30.27
CA TYR A 269 -15.18 32.21 29.24
C TYR A 269 -15.70 30.88 29.78
N CYS A 270 -17.00 30.62 29.61
CA CYS A 270 -17.61 29.33 29.88
C CYS A 270 -17.81 28.56 28.57
N ILE A 271 -17.07 27.48 28.37
CA ILE A 271 -17.10 26.73 27.10
C ILE A 271 -18.45 26.05 26.84
N GLY A 272 -19.04 25.42 27.86
CA GLY A 272 -20.29 24.65 27.69
C GLY A 272 -21.51 25.49 27.32
N THR A 273 -21.46 26.81 27.51
CA THR A 273 -22.56 27.72 27.13
C THR A 273 -22.14 28.80 26.14
N ASP A 274 -20.86 28.86 25.77
CA ASP A 274 -20.28 29.92 24.93
C ASP A 274 -20.56 31.36 25.44
N THR A 275 -20.54 31.57 26.77
CA THR A 275 -20.83 32.87 27.39
C THR A 275 -19.68 33.40 28.25
N CYS A 276 -19.58 34.72 28.37
CA CYS A 276 -18.67 35.37 29.30
C CYS A 276 -19.33 35.55 30.68
N LYS A 277 -18.76 34.94 31.71
CA LYS A 277 -19.23 34.95 33.10
C LYS A 277 -18.27 35.75 33.99
N LYS A 278 -18.77 36.31 35.09
CA LYS A 278 -17.89 36.83 36.15
C LYS A 278 -17.27 35.65 36.91
N SER A 279 -16.14 35.85 37.59
CA SER A 279 -15.48 34.80 38.38
C SER A 279 -16.43 34.10 39.37
N ALA A 280 -17.25 34.86 40.10
CA ALA A 280 -18.25 34.33 41.03
C ALA A 280 -19.34 33.45 40.39
N ASN A 281 -19.50 33.52 39.06
CA ASN A 281 -20.55 32.82 38.32
C ASN A 281 -20.02 31.63 37.51
N CYS A 282 -18.76 31.21 37.69
CA CYS A 282 -18.26 29.99 37.04
C CYS A 282 -19.00 28.73 37.51
N SER A 283 -19.57 28.71 38.73
CA SER A 283 -20.46 27.64 39.20
C SER A 283 -21.67 27.37 38.30
N GLN A 284 -22.07 28.33 37.47
CA GLN A 284 -23.15 28.17 36.48
C GLN A 284 -22.69 27.56 35.15
N CYS A 285 -21.39 27.30 34.99
CA CYS A 285 -20.84 26.69 33.79
C CYS A 285 -20.84 25.16 33.94
N PRO A 286 -21.57 24.42 33.08
CA PRO A 286 -21.66 22.96 33.18
C PRO A 286 -20.27 22.30 33.16
N GLY A 287 -19.94 21.56 34.23
CA GLY A 287 -18.67 20.85 34.38
C GLY A 287 -17.43 21.72 34.63
N LYS A 288 -17.58 23.05 34.65
CA LYS A 288 -16.46 24.01 34.71
C LYS A 288 -16.68 25.07 35.79
N THR A 289 -16.67 24.65 37.05
CA THR A 289 -17.06 25.50 38.17
C THR A 289 -15.94 26.43 38.69
N GLU A 290 -14.69 26.11 38.40
CA GLU A 290 -13.53 26.80 38.97
C GLU A 290 -13.08 27.99 38.12
N PRO A 291 -12.86 29.18 38.69
CA PRO A 291 -12.38 30.32 37.92
C PRO A 291 -10.86 30.25 37.67
N ASP A 292 -10.43 30.27 36.41
CA ASP A 292 -9.04 30.46 36.01
C ASP A 292 -8.84 31.90 35.49
N LEU A 293 -8.25 32.74 36.35
CA LEU A 293 -8.05 34.16 36.08
C LEU A 293 -6.92 34.42 35.09
N GLU A 294 -5.93 33.53 34.98
CA GLU A 294 -4.80 33.71 34.07
C GLU A 294 -5.19 33.36 32.64
N ALA A 295 -5.95 32.27 32.47
CA ALA A 295 -6.43 31.83 31.17
C ALA A 295 -7.75 32.48 30.75
N PHE A 296 -8.35 33.33 31.59
CA PHE A 296 -9.65 33.98 31.38
C PHE A 296 -10.78 33.00 31.05
N LEU A 297 -10.83 31.84 31.71
CA LEU A 297 -11.83 30.79 31.47
C LEU A 297 -12.35 30.18 32.77
N CYS A 298 -13.54 29.60 32.72
CA CYS A 298 -14.00 28.71 33.78
C CYS A 298 -13.47 27.30 33.48
N ALA A 299 -12.73 26.75 34.43
CA ALA A 299 -12.06 25.46 34.38
C ALA A 299 -12.79 24.44 35.26
N GLY A 300 -12.41 23.17 35.12
CA GLY A 300 -13.03 22.04 35.84
C GLY A 300 -12.74 20.73 35.14
N LYS A 301 -13.40 19.66 35.60
CA LYS A 301 -13.25 18.30 35.06
C LYS A 301 -13.46 18.26 33.55
N PRO A 302 -12.84 17.32 32.82
CA PRO A 302 -13.01 17.24 31.38
C PRO A 302 -14.47 17.14 30.96
N SER A 303 -14.77 17.51 29.72
CA SER A 303 -16.16 17.66 29.25
C SER A 303 -16.63 16.49 28.39
N GLU A 304 -15.71 15.68 27.89
CA GLU A 304 -15.99 14.55 27.01
C GLU A 304 -15.13 13.31 27.32
N LYS A 305 -15.67 12.15 26.93
CA LYS A 305 -14.98 10.86 27.02
C LYS A 305 -14.15 10.54 25.79
N ALA A 306 -13.03 9.85 26.00
CA ALA A 306 -12.32 9.12 24.96
C ALA A 306 -13.00 7.78 24.66
N SER A 307 -12.53 7.09 23.62
CA SER A 307 -12.85 5.69 23.37
C SER A 307 -11.57 4.86 23.24
N LEU A 308 -11.70 3.54 23.34
CA LEU A 308 -10.59 2.61 23.24
C LEU A 308 -10.86 1.51 22.22
N GLY A 309 -9.80 1.04 21.59
CA GLY A 309 -9.77 -0.17 20.77
C GLY A 309 -8.66 -1.09 21.25
N PHE A 310 -8.97 -2.36 21.43
CA PHE A 310 -8.02 -3.38 21.85
C PHE A 310 -8.32 -4.68 21.12
N GLN A 311 -7.28 -5.38 20.73
CA GLN A 311 -7.34 -6.74 20.22
C GLN A 311 -6.29 -7.52 20.97
N ASP A 312 -6.72 -8.63 21.56
CA ASP A 312 -5.81 -9.53 22.23
C ASP A 312 -4.90 -10.23 21.21
N THR A 313 -3.62 -10.20 21.51
CA THR A 313 -2.54 -10.81 20.73
C THR A 313 -1.88 -11.94 21.48
N ASP A 314 -2.18 -12.07 22.77
CA ASP A 314 -1.92 -13.29 23.53
C ASP A 314 -3.02 -14.30 23.16
N MET A 315 -2.63 -15.55 22.97
CA MET A 315 -3.57 -16.61 22.58
C MET A 315 -3.81 -17.60 23.74
N ASP A 316 -3.27 -17.28 24.91
CA ASP A 316 -3.37 -18.04 26.14
C ASP A 316 -4.62 -17.67 26.94
N GLU A 317 -5.36 -18.70 27.35
CA GLU A 317 -6.63 -18.50 28.07
C GLU A 317 -6.45 -17.76 29.41
N HIS A 318 -7.35 -16.82 29.67
CA HIS A 318 -7.35 -15.91 30.83
C HIS A 318 -6.15 -14.95 30.89
N GLN A 319 -5.43 -14.81 29.79
CA GLN A 319 -4.33 -13.88 29.65
C GLN A 319 -4.61 -12.95 28.48
N LEU A 320 -4.12 -11.72 28.58
CA LEU A 320 -4.23 -10.73 27.53
C LEU A 320 -2.85 -10.16 27.25
N GLY A 321 -2.63 -9.78 26.00
CA GLY A 321 -1.43 -9.08 25.58
C GLY A 321 -1.69 -8.22 24.36
N GLY A 322 -1.06 -7.04 24.28
CA GLY A 322 -1.17 -6.19 23.11
C GLY A 322 -1.19 -4.70 23.42
N GLU A 323 -1.63 -3.92 22.43
CA GLU A 323 -1.69 -2.45 22.51
C GLU A 323 -3.13 -1.98 22.60
N ILE A 324 -3.43 -1.22 23.66
CA ILE A 324 -4.71 -0.54 23.82
C ILE A 324 -4.59 0.81 23.13
N LYS A 325 -5.30 0.98 22.02
CA LYS A 325 -5.33 2.22 21.25
C LYS A 325 -6.41 3.13 21.79
N ILE A 326 -6.03 4.34 22.19
CA ILE A 326 -6.96 5.34 22.70
C ILE A 326 -7.30 6.31 21.56
N THR A 327 -8.59 6.44 21.27
CA THR A 327 -9.10 7.50 20.41
C THR A 327 -9.47 8.68 21.28
N ARG A 328 -8.86 9.84 20.99
CA ARG A 328 -9.11 11.09 21.71
C ARG A 328 -10.60 11.41 21.80
N ALA A 329 -10.99 12.07 22.88
CA ALA A 329 -12.26 12.78 22.91
C ALA A 329 -12.33 13.76 21.74
N ARG A 330 -13.53 14.01 21.21
CA ARG A 330 -13.71 14.93 20.07
C ARG A 330 -13.23 16.34 20.42
N HIS A 331 -13.43 16.73 21.67
CA HIS A 331 -12.85 17.92 22.28
C HIS A 331 -11.99 17.52 23.48
N ASP A 332 -10.69 17.33 23.28
CA ASP A 332 -9.74 16.86 24.30
C ASP A 332 -8.89 17.98 24.94
N PHE A 333 -9.23 19.24 24.69
CA PHE A 333 -8.43 20.38 25.10
C PHE A 333 -8.40 20.63 26.61
N ASP A 334 -9.37 20.08 27.33
CA ASP A 334 -9.46 20.10 28.78
C ASP A 334 -9.05 18.75 29.38
N VAL A 335 -8.36 17.91 28.60
CA VAL A 335 -7.81 16.62 29.02
C VAL A 335 -6.30 16.72 29.06
N ASP A 336 -5.69 16.38 30.19
CA ASP A 336 -4.24 16.30 30.34
C ASP A 336 -3.75 14.86 30.13
N THR A 337 -4.55 13.88 30.56
CA THR A 337 -4.17 12.46 30.58
C THR A 337 -5.40 11.59 30.33
N TYR A 338 -5.18 10.47 29.63
CA TYR A 338 -6.14 9.39 29.49
C TYR A 338 -5.69 8.21 30.34
N SER A 339 -6.51 7.79 31.29
CA SER A 339 -6.18 6.73 32.23
C SER A 339 -7.04 5.50 31.97
N VAL A 340 -6.39 4.35 31.78
CA VAL A 340 -7.04 3.08 31.43
C VAL A 340 -7.09 2.17 32.64
N PHE A 341 -8.28 1.65 32.95
CA PHE A 341 -8.53 0.78 34.10
C PHE A 341 -9.24 -0.51 33.67
N TRP A 342 -9.11 -1.55 34.48
CA TRP A 342 -10.03 -2.69 34.44
C TRP A 342 -11.40 -2.27 34.99
N GLY A 343 -12.46 -2.68 34.32
CA GLY A 343 -13.85 -2.41 34.70
C GLY A 343 -14.59 -3.68 35.09
N LYS A 344 -15.39 -3.61 36.16
CA LYS A 344 -16.34 -4.68 36.53
C LYS A 344 -17.59 -4.67 35.64
N ASP A 345 -17.89 -3.52 35.05
CA ASP A 345 -18.94 -3.26 34.08
C ASP A 345 -18.52 -2.09 33.16
N ASP A 346 -19.45 -1.54 32.38
CA ASP A 346 -19.21 -0.51 31.39
C ASP A 346 -18.95 0.90 31.97
N ARG A 347 -19.06 1.09 33.29
CA ARG A 347 -18.91 2.40 33.95
C ARG A 347 -18.02 2.37 35.18
N ASN A 348 -18.03 1.27 35.91
CA ASN A 348 -17.40 1.18 37.22
C ASN A 348 -16.05 0.46 37.12
N LYS A 349 -15.03 1.09 37.69
CA LYS A 349 -13.70 0.51 37.85
C LYS A 349 -13.78 -0.76 38.71
N LEU A 350 -12.90 -1.71 38.42
CA LEU A 350 -12.67 -2.88 39.25
C LEU A 350 -11.74 -2.48 40.42
N GLU A 351 -12.11 -2.91 41.63
CA GLU A 351 -11.29 -2.76 42.83
C GLU A 351 -10.47 -4.02 43.05
N MET A 352 -9.16 -3.87 43.26
CA MET A 352 -8.27 -4.95 43.65
C MET A 352 -8.44 -5.31 45.13
N THR A 353 -7.91 -6.46 45.54
CA THR A 353 -8.00 -6.96 46.93
C THR A 353 -7.37 -6.06 47.99
N ASP A 354 -6.50 -5.11 47.60
CA ASP A 354 -5.92 -4.09 48.48
C ASP A 354 -6.76 -2.79 48.54
N GLY A 355 -7.93 -2.77 47.91
CA GLY A 355 -8.83 -1.62 47.83
C GLY A 355 -8.40 -0.54 46.85
N LYS A 356 -7.37 -0.78 46.03
CA LYS A 356 -6.96 0.14 44.97
C LYS A 356 -7.70 -0.14 43.66
N GLU A 357 -7.90 0.91 42.88
CA GLU A 357 -8.42 0.79 41.53
C GLU A 357 -7.42 0.05 40.64
N ALA A 358 -7.93 -0.88 39.83
CA ALA A 358 -7.12 -1.72 38.97
C ALA A 358 -6.64 -0.94 37.72
N LEU A 359 -5.62 -0.10 37.88
CA LEU A 359 -5.02 0.69 36.80
C LEU A 359 -4.22 -0.19 35.83
N VAL A 360 -4.46 -0.01 34.54
CA VAL A 360 -3.71 -0.66 33.45
C VAL A 360 -2.55 0.24 33.01
N GLY A 361 -2.81 1.53 32.82
CA GLY A 361 -1.80 2.52 32.44
C GLY A 361 -2.40 3.85 32.01
N GLU A 362 -1.54 4.79 31.66
CA GLU A 362 -1.91 6.18 31.36
C GLU A 362 -1.21 6.67 30.09
N ALA A 363 -1.85 7.59 29.36
CA ALA A 363 -1.29 8.23 28.19
C ALA A 363 -1.54 9.75 28.21
N LEU A 364 -0.49 10.55 27.99
CA LEU A 364 -0.61 12.01 27.93
C LEU A 364 -1.39 12.45 26.69
N SER A 365 -2.32 13.39 26.86
CA SER A 365 -3.14 13.90 25.75
C SER A 365 -2.32 14.59 24.65
N SER A 366 -1.14 15.12 25.00
CA SER A 366 -0.19 15.74 24.08
C SER A 366 0.59 14.76 23.20
N SER A 367 0.56 13.45 23.51
CA SER A 367 1.26 12.43 22.72
C SER A 367 0.66 12.31 21.32
N LEU A 368 1.50 12.23 20.29
CA LEU A 368 1.03 11.92 18.93
C LEU A 368 0.51 10.47 18.82
N ASP A 369 1.05 9.57 19.65
CA ASP A 369 0.66 8.18 19.71
C ASP A 369 0.03 7.87 21.08
N LEU A 370 -1.29 7.72 21.08
CA LEU A 370 -2.10 7.52 22.28
C LEU A 370 -2.36 6.03 22.47
N GLN A 371 -1.41 5.36 23.11
CA GLN A 371 -1.49 3.92 23.36
C GLN A 371 -1.04 3.57 24.77
N VAL A 372 -1.66 2.55 25.33
CA VAL A 372 -1.24 1.90 26.58
C VAL A 372 -0.86 0.46 26.26
N ARG A 373 0.36 0.06 26.62
CA ARG A 373 0.85 -1.29 26.36
C ARG A 373 0.43 -2.22 27.48
N LEU A 374 -0.31 -3.27 27.13
CA LEU A 374 -0.56 -4.40 28.01
C LEU A 374 0.55 -5.44 27.80
N PRO A 375 1.33 -5.79 28.84
CA PRO A 375 2.35 -6.84 28.75
C PRO A 375 1.74 -8.15 28.25
N GLN A 376 2.53 -8.95 27.53
CA GLN A 376 2.13 -10.33 27.20
C GLN A 376 1.94 -11.14 28.49
N SER A 377 1.05 -12.13 28.47
CA SER A 377 0.74 -12.99 29.62
C SER A 377 0.16 -12.22 30.82
N THR A 378 -0.56 -11.12 30.57
CA THR A 378 -1.22 -10.38 31.65
C THR A 378 -2.50 -11.10 32.05
N LEU A 379 -2.55 -11.62 33.27
CA LEU A 379 -3.73 -12.28 33.80
C LEU A 379 -4.92 -11.32 33.89
N ILE A 380 -6.08 -11.77 33.42
CA ILE A 380 -7.34 -11.04 33.56
C ILE A 380 -7.74 -11.06 35.04
N PRO A 381 -7.90 -9.90 35.71
CA PRO A 381 -8.33 -9.87 37.10
C PRO A 381 -9.73 -10.46 37.29
N ASP A 382 -9.97 -11.14 38.41
CA ASP A 382 -11.27 -11.72 38.73
C ASP A 382 -12.37 -10.64 38.73
N GLY A 383 -13.44 -10.88 37.96
CA GLY A 383 -14.57 -9.96 37.82
C GLY A 383 -14.36 -8.82 36.81
N ALA A 384 -13.21 -8.74 36.15
CA ALA A 384 -13.00 -7.80 35.05
C ALA A 384 -13.82 -8.26 33.82
N THR A 385 -14.67 -7.37 33.31
CA THR A 385 -15.49 -7.62 32.11
C THR A 385 -15.25 -6.58 31.01
N HIS A 386 -14.67 -5.42 31.36
CA HIS A 386 -14.41 -4.32 30.45
C HIS A 386 -13.03 -3.69 30.68
N LEU A 387 -12.53 -3.00 29.65
CA LEU A 387 -11.51 -1.96 29.80
C LEU A 387 -12.21 -0.60 29.77
N LEU A 388 -11.82 0.29 30.68
CA LEU A 388 -12.37 1.63 30.80
C LEU A 388 -11.29 2.67 30.54
N VAL A 389 -11.60 3.73 29.80
CA VAL A 389 -10.73 4.91 29.64
C VAL A 389 -11.42 6.14 30.20
N PHE A 390 -10.71 6.85 31.07
CA PHE A 390 -11.15 8.10 31.67
C PHE A 390 -10.34 9.26 31.09
N SER A 391 -11.04 10.29 30.64
CA SER A 391 -10.43 11.59 30.37
C SER A 391 -10.18 12.29 31.71
N GLN A 392 -8.94 12.72 31.97
CA GLN A 392 -8.52 13.31 33.24
C GLN A 392 -7.74 14.61 33.03
N ASN A 393 -7.89 15.54 33.98
CA ASN A 393 -7.06 16.73 34.12
C ASN A 393 -6.79 17.05 35.60
N GLY A 394 -6.10 18.17 35.88
CA GLY A 394 -5.83 18.64 37.24
C GLY A 394 -7.06 18.87 38.16
N TYR A 395 -8.28 18.90 37.62
CA TYR A 395 -9.54 19.03 38.37
C TYR A 395 -10.25 17.68 38.60
N GLY A 396 -9.71 16.58 38.05
CA GLY A 396 -10.20 15.22 38.22
C GLY A 396 -10.64 14.55 36.92
N GLU A 397 -11.28 13.39 37.07
CA GLU A 397 -11.73 12.54 35.96
C GLU A 397 -13.15 12.89 35.50
N TYR A 398 -13.39 12.74 34.20
CA TYR A 398 -14.74 12.78 33.64
C TYR A 398 -15.56 11.59 34.13
N SER A 399 -16.82 11.83 34.52
CA SER A 399 -17.63 10.83 35.22
C SER A 399 -18.21 9.72 34.34
N ASP A 400 -18.19 9.87 33.01
CA ASP A 400 -18.68 8.86 32.05
C ASP A 400 -17.49 8.32 31.24
N PRO A 401 -16.97 7.12 31.53
CA PRO A 401 -15.81 6.58 30.80
C PRO A 401 -16.17 6.12 29.38
N GLY A 402 -15.15 6.02 28.53
CA GLY A 402 -15.22 5.13 27.38
C GLY A 402 -15.03 3.69 27.84
N SER A 403 -15.78 2.74 27.27
CA SER A 403 -15.71 1.33 27.65
C SER A 403 -15.56 0.41 26.45
N LEU A 404 -14.88 -0.71 26.64
CA LEU A 404 -14.74 -1.79 25.68
C LEU A 404 -14.94 -3.12 26.41
N VAL A 405 -15.82 -3.98 25.89
CA VAL A 405 -16.01 -5.33 26.41
C VAL A 405 -14.73 -6.13 26.21
N LEU A 406 -14.23 -6.76 27.28
CA LEU A 406 -13.08 -7.64 27.21
C LEU A 406 -13.40 -8.89 26.41
N LYS A 407 -12.48 -9.25 25.50
CA LYS A 407 -12.52 -10.50 24.74
C LYS A 407 -11.14 -11.13 24.80
N ASP A 408 -11.05 -12.23 25.55
CA ASP A 408 -9.89 -13.11 25.63
C ASP A 408 -9.82 -13.97 24.36
N ALA A 409 -8.76 -13.80 23.58
CA ALA A 409 -8.58 -14.50 22.31
C ALA A 409 -7.92 -15.87 22.54
N ALA A 410 -8.67 -16.84 23.08
CA ALA A 410 -8.11 -18.17 23.31
C ALA A 410 -8.27 -19.13 22.12
N LEU A 411 -7.21 -19.82 21.72
CA LEU A 411 -7.30 -20.94 20.79
C LEU A 411 -8.11 -22.10 21.38
N PRO A 412 -8.73 -22.96 20.56
CA PRO A 412 -9.35 -24.18 21.06
C PRO A 412 -8.32 -25.04 21.80
N LYS A 413 -8.68 -25.63 22.94
CA LYS A 413 -7.80 -26.48 23.76
C LYS A 413 -7.84 -27.97 23.40
N ALA A 414 -8.96 -28.43 22.84
CA ALA A 414 -9.11 -29.82 22.45
C ALA A 414 -8.80 -29.98 20.96
N LYS A 415 -7.96 -30.95 20.62
CA LYS A 415 -7.77 -31.41 19.24
C LYS A 415 -8.96 -32.30 18.81
N PRO A 416 -9.15 -32.56 17.51
CA PRO A 416 -10.18 -33.48 17.06
C PRO A 416 -9.92 -34.89 17.60
N GLY A 417 -10.97 -35.68 17.83
CA GLY A 417 -10.85 -37.03 18.38
C GLY A 417 -10.14 -38.00 17.42
N GLY A 418 -10.19 -37.72 16.12
CA GLY A 418 -9.61 -38.55 15.08
C GLY A 418 -10.04 -38.11 13.69
N LEU A 419 -9.51 -38.76 12.66
CA LEU A 419 -9.84 -38.52 11.27
C LEU A 419 -9.97 -39.86 10.55
N VAL A 420 -11.03 -40.02 9.77
CA VAL A 420 -11.30 -41.23 8.97
C VAL A 420 -11.49 -40.82 7.52
N PHE A 421 -10.81 -41.49 6.61
CA PHE A 421 -10.95 -41.28 5.18
C PHE A 421 -10.69 -42.59 4.46
N ASP A 422 -11.48 -42.85 3.43
CA ASP A 422 -11.29 -43.96 2.51
C ASP A 422 -11.44 -43.43 1.08
N ASP A 423 -10.48 -43.80 0.23
CA ASP A 423 -10.46 -43.35 -1.15
C ASP A 423 -11.42 -44.19 -2.01
N GLU A 424 -12.22 -43.49 -2.81
CA GLU A 424 -13.22 -43.98 -3.75
C GLU A 424 -12.93 -43.50 -5.19
N ASP A 425 -11.77 -42.89 -5.43
CA ASP A 425 -11.24 -42.62 -6.77
C ASP A 425 -10.30 -43.76 -7.18
N GLY A 426 -10.28 -44.10 -8.47
CA GLY A 426 -9.38 -45.11 -9.03
C GLY A 426 -8.19 -44.51 -9.78
N GLU A 427 -8.18 -43.21 -10.01
CA GLU A 427 -7.15 -42.50 -10.76
C GLU A 427 -5.88 -42.32 -9.92
N LYS A 428 -4.75 -42.79 -10.46
CA LYS A 428 -3.45 -42.67 -9.81
C LYS A 428 -3.10 -41.20 -9.52
N GLY A 429 -2.79 -40.92 -8.26
CA GLY A 429 -2.40 -39.59 -7.78
C GLY A 429 -3.58 -38.66 -7.52
N ALA A 430 -4.81 -39.16 -7.53
CA ALA A 430 -6.00 -38.42 -7.15
C ALA A 430 -6.79 -39.17 -6.07
N VAL A 431 -7.62 -38.44 -5.32
CA VAL A 431 -8.51 -39.04 -4.33
C VAL A 431 -9.89 -38.43 -4.40
N ARG A 432 -10.88 -39.20 -3.97
CA ARG A 432 -12.28 -38.80 -3.81
C ARG A 432 -12.86 -39.58 -2.64
N GLY A 433 -13.73 -38.97 -1.87
CA GLY A 433 -14.47 -39.70 -0.85
C GLY A 433 -14.88 -38.85 0.33
N ARG A 434 -15.48 -39.52 1.33
CA ARG A 434 -15.95 -38.86 2.56
C ARG A 434 -14.86 -38.87 3.61
N VAL A 435 -14.42 -37.68 4.02
CA VAL A 435 -13.61 -37.48 5.23
C VAL A 435 -14.55 -37.28 6.41
N THR A 436 -14.37 -38.06 7.46
CA THR A 436 -15.12 -37.92 8.73
C THR A 436 -14.17 -37.49 9.83
N VAL A 437 -14.43 -36.33 10.43
CA VAL A 437 -13.72 -35.80 11.59
C VAL A 437 -14.45 -36.28 12.84
N LEU A 438 -13.76 -37.05 13.68
CA LEU A 438 -14.33 -37.46 14.97
C LEU A 438 -14.31 -36.26 15.92
N ARG A 439 -15.43 -36.02 16.59
CA ARG A 439 -15.58 -34.85 17.47
C ARG A 439 -14.50 -34.83 18.56
N ALA A 440 -14.10 -33.64 18.96
CA ALA A 440 -13.23 -33.46 20.12
C ALA A 440 -13.97 -33.85 21.42
N GLU A 441 -13.21 -34.21 22.45
CA GLU A 441 -13.79 -34.52 23.78
C GLU A 441 -14.52 -33.32 24.37
N ASN A 442 -14.02 -32.10 24.12
CA ASN A 442 -14.62 -30.85 24.55
C ASN A 442 -14.66 -29.82 23.40
N GLU A 443 -15.86 -29.46 22.97
CA GLU A 443 -16.09 -28.55 21.84
C GLU A 443 -16.51 -27.14 22.26
N HIS A 444 -16.45 -26.77 23.55
CA HIS A 444 -16.93 -25.47 24.04
C HIS A 444 -16.29 -24.27 23.34
N LYS A 445 -15.00 -24.36 22.99
CA LYS A 445 -14.25 -23.31 22.26
C LYS A 445 -13.94 -23.66 20.80
N ILE A 446 -14.65 -24.64 20.24
CA ILE A 446 -14.51 -25.04 18.83
C ILE A 446 -15.76 -24.55 18.09
N SER A 447 -15.58 -23.89 16.95
CA SER A 447 -16.68 -23.57 16.02
C SER A 447 -16.64 -24.42 14.76
N GLU A 448 -15.45 -24.82 14.32
CA GLU A 448 -15.25 -25.59 13.10
C GLU A 448 -13.99 -26.46 13.17
N TYR A 449 -13.85 -27.37 12.21
CA TYR A 449 -12.69 -28.20 11.98
C TYR A 449 -12.08 -27.86 10.62
N SER A 450 -10.80 -27.50 10.60
CA SER A 450 -10.08 -27.11 9.38
C SER A 450 -9.30 -28.31 8.81
N LEU A 451 -9.59 -28.67 7.56
CA LEU A 451 -8.99 -29.81 6.86
C LEU A 451 -7.81 -29.37 6.00
N HIS A 452 -6.72 -30.13 6.07
CA HIS A 452 -5.50 -29.85 5.33
C HIS A 452 -4.79 -31.09 4.79
N TRP A 453 -4.07 -30.94 3.67
CA TRP A 453 -3.03 -31.85 3.21
C TRP A 453 -1.78 -31.76 4.10
N GLY A 454 -1.29 -32.91 4.55
CA GLY A 454 -0.12 -33.08 5.40
C GLY A 454 1.00 -33.85 4.71
N ARG A 455 2.24 -33.40 4.89
CA ARG A 455 3.45 -34.16 4.51
C ARG A 455 3.85 -35.22 5.53
N SER A 456 3.24 -35.17 6.71
CA SER A 456 3.36 -36.12 7.83
C SER A 456 2.10 -36.01 8.70
N SER A 457 1.97 -36.85 9.71
CA SER A 457 0.84 -36.84 10.66
C SER A 457 0.67 -35.53 11.45
N THR A 458 1.65 -34.63 11.47
CA THR A 458 1.58 -33.37 12.25
C THR A 458 1.92 -32.11 11.47
N ARG A 459 2.46 -32.23 10.25
CA ARG A 459 2.93 -31.08 9.45
C ARG A 459 2.17 -30.94 8.15
N ARG A 460 1.66 -29.73 7.89
CA ARG A 460 1.01 -29.31 6.64
C ARG A 460 1.97 -29.37 5.44
N SER A 461 1.40 -29.52 4.25
CA SER A 461 2.08 -29.30 2.96
C SER A 461 2.25 -27.80 2.68
N SER A 462 3.27 -27.41 1.89
CA SER A 462 3.78 -26.03 1.85
C SER A 462 2.98 -25.04 0.99
N SER A 463 2.50 -25.42 -0.20
CA SER A 463 1.98 -24.42 -1.17
C SER A 463 0.46 -24.37 -1.32
N SER A 464 -0.28 -25.34 -0.78
CA SER A 464 -1.76 -25.37 -0.86
C SER A 464 -2.32 -26.46 0.04
N SER A 465 -2.04 -26.38 1.35
CA SER A 465 -2.50 -27.45 2.24
C SER A 465 -3.99 -27.38 2.54
N PHE A 466 -4.63 -26.21 2.52
CA PHE A 466 -6.03 -26.09 2.90
C PHE A 466 -6.98 -26.82 1.95
N ILE A 467 -7.95 -27.55 2.51
CA ILE A 467 -8.99 -28.27 1.79
C ILE A 467 -10.34 -27.60 2.05
N SER A 468 -10.78 -27.54 3.31
CA SER A 468 -12.08 -26.98 3.68
C SER A 468 -12.20 -26.76 5.18
N ASP A 469 -13.08 -25.83 5.58
CA ASP A 469 -13.55 -25.69 6.96
C ASP A 469 -14.91 -26.38 7.11
N VAL A 470 -15.03 -27.23 8.12
CA VAL A 470 -16.24 -28.01 8.41
C VAL A 470 -16.81 -27.54 9.74
N ARG A 471 -17.97 -26.88 9.72
CA ARG A 471 -18.64 -26.46 10.94
C ARG A 471 -18.96 -27.66 11.82
N LYS A 472 -18.77 -27.51 13.13
CA LYS A 472 -19.14 -28.58 14.08
C LYS A 472 -20.66 -28.78 14.13
N GLU A 473 -21.07 -29.98 14.49
CA GLU A 473 -22.44 -30.29 14.92
C GLU A 473 -22.40 -30.77 16.38
N GLU A 474 -23.20 -30.19 17.25
CA GLU A 474 -23.14 -30.48 18.69
C GLU A 474 -23.29 -31.98 18.97
N GLY A 475 -22.25 -32.58 19.57
CA GLY A 475 -22.26 -33.97 20.01
C GLY A 475 -22.14 -35.01 18.90
N LYS A 476 -21.83 -34.61 17.66
CA LYS A 476 -21.72 -35.51 16.51
C LYS A 476 -20.38 -35.37 15.78
N ASP A 477 -19.96 -36.46 15.16
CA ASP A 477 -18.90 -36.42 14.17
C ASP A 477 -19.39 -35.70 12.91
N VAL A 478 -18.48 -34.97 12.26
CA VAL A 478 -18.81 -34.19 11.05
C VAL A 478 -18.08 -34.74 9.85
N SER A 479 -18.70 -34.64 8.68
CA SER A 479 -18.12 -35.16 7.44
C SER A 479 -18.02 -34.11 6.35
N HIS A 480 -16.98 -34.22 5.54
CA HIS A 480 -16.76 -33.43 4.35
C HIS A 480 -16.53 -34.34 3.15
N TRP A 481 -17.12 -33.99 2.01
CA TRP A 481 -16.93 -34.72 0.76
C TRP A 481 -15.79 -34.09 -0.05
N ILE A 482 -14.70 -34.82 -0.20
CA ILE A 482 -13.64 -34.47 -1.14
C ILE A 482 -14.09 -34.96 -2.52
N SER A 483 -14.39 -34.01 -3.42
CA SER A 483 -14.54 -34.29 -4.85
C SER A 483 -13.20 -34.73 -5.43
N HIS A 484 -13.19 -35.27 -6.66
CA HIS A 484 -11.95 -35.62 -7.37
C HIS A 484 -10.89 -34.51 -7.26
N GLN A 485 -9.82 -34.77 -6.49
CA GLN A 485 -8.73 -33.85 -6.22
C GLN A 485 -7.39 -34.56 -6.36
N LYS A 486 -6.44 -33.93 -7.06
CA LYS A 486 -5.07 -34.43 -7.17
C LYS A 486 -4.37 -34.31 -5.82
N ILE A 487 -3.70 -35.38 -5.39
CA ILE A 487 -2.87 -35.39 -4.19
C ILE A 487 -1.69 -34.42 -4.42
N PRO A 488 -1.51 -33.38 -3.60
CA PRO A 488 -0.38 -32.47 -3.74
C PRO A 488 0.96 -33.19 -3.58
N GLU A 489 1.99 -32.72 -4.28
CA GLU A 489 3.33 -33.30 -4.20
C GLU A 489 3.83 -33.35 -2.73
N GLY A 490 4.28 -34.52 -2.30
CA GLY A 490 4.77 -34.76 -0.94
C GLY A 490 3.68 -34.87 0.13
N ALA A 491 2.39 -34.77 -0.21
CA ALA A 491 1.31 -35.07 0.73
C ALA A 491 1.20 -36.58 0.98
N THR A 492 1.15 -36.96 2.25
CA THR A 492 1.05 -38.36 2.69
C THR A 492 -0.09 -38.57 3.69
N HIS A 493 -0.65 -37.49 4.25
CA HIS A 493 -1.70 -37.52 5.26
C HIS A 493 -2.77 -36.46 4.97
N LEU A 494 -3.99 -36.71 5.41
CA LEU A 494 -4.99 -35.67 5.68
C LEU A 494 -4.88 -35.28 7.16
N LEU A 495 -5.05 -34.00 7.44
CA LEU A 495 -4.98 -33.39 8.77
C LEU A 495 -6.28 -32.65 9.05
N ALA A 496 -6.76 -32.74 10.29
CA ALA A 496 -7.87 -31.94 10.80
C ALA A 496 -7.43 -31.20 12.05
N PHE A 497 -7.71 -29.90 12.12
CA PHE A 497 -7.42 -29.05 13.28
C PHE A 497 -8.73 -28.50 13.85
N SER A 498 -8.88 -28.50 15.17
CA SER A 498 -9.97 -27.76 15.80
C SER A 498 -9.75 -26.26 15.63
N LYS A 499 -10.80 -25.50 15.31
CA LYS A 499 -10.69 -24.07 14.98
C LYS A 499 -11.81 -23.25 15.60
N ASN A 500 -11.49 -21.99 15.91
CA ASN A 500 -12.45 -20.95 16.28
C ASN A 500 -12.13 -19.63 15.56
N GLU A 501 -12.81 -18.54 15.94
CA GLU A 501 -12.60 -17.21 15.35
C GLU A 501 -11.18 -16.64 15.57
N PHE A 502 -10.45 -17.14 16.56
CA PHE A 502 -9.10 -16.69 16.91
C PHE A 502 -7.99 -17.55 16.28
N GLY A 503 -8.29 -18.81 15.93
CA GLY A 503 -7.36 -19.64 15.17
C GLY A 503 -7.55 -21.14 15.37
N GLU A 504 -6.51 -21.88 14.98
CA GLU A 504 -6.48 -23.35 14.98
C GLU A 504 -5.65 -23.90 16.14
N HIS A 505 -6.12 -24.99 16.75
CA HIS A 505 -5.34 -25.77 17.71
C HIS A 505 -4.04 -26.26 17.02
N PRO A 506 -2.86 -26.21 17.68
CA PRO A 506 -1.59 -26.52 17.03
C PRO A 506 -1.40 -28.01 16.66
N ALA A 507 -2.03 -28.93 17.39
CA ALA A 507 -1.97 -30.37 17.10
C ALA A 507 -3.19 -30.84 16.27
N PRO A 508 -2.98 -31.54 15.14
CA PRO A 508 -4.06 -32.12 14.36
C PRO A 508 -4.45 -33.52 14.81
N ALA A 509 -5.61 -33.98 14.34
CA ALA A 509 -5.85 -35.39 14.06
C ALA A 509 -5.44 -35.70 12.62
N SER A 510 -4.95 -36.91 12.35
CA SER A 510 -4.44 -37.26 11.03
C SER A 510 -4.85 -38.66 10.60
N VAL A 511 -5.03 -38.83 9.29
CA VAL A 511 -5.17 -40.15 8.64
C VAL A 511 -4.19 -40.22 7.48
N LYS A 512 -3.54 -41.37 7.28
CA LYS A 512 -2.64 -41.59 6.15
C LYS A 512 -3.45 -41.70 4.87
N ILE A 513 -3.02 -41.01 3.82
CA ILE A 513 -3.65 -41.13 2.50
C ILE A 513 -3.21 -42.46 1.90
N VAL A 514 -4.19 -43.23 1.43
CA VAL A 514 -3.98 -44.45 0.65
C VAL A 514 -4.68 -44.23 -0.68
N ASP A 515 -3.91 -43.92 -1.71
CA ASP A 515 -4.37 -43.78 -3.10
C ASP A 515 -4.72 -45.17 -3.63
N LYS A 516 -6.01 -45.43 -3.82
CA LYS A 516 -6.51 -46.72 -4.29
C LYS A 516 -6.65 -46.69 -5.80
N THR A 517 -5.74 -47.31 -6.50
CA THR A 517 -5.77 -47.26 -7.97
C THR A 517 -6.58 -48.39 -8.60
N LYS A 518 -7.15 -48.12 -9.79
CA LYS A 518 -7.66 -49.18 -10.68
C LYS A 518 -6.54 -50.15 -11.09
N PRO A 519 -6.87 -51.41 -11.44
CA PRO A 519 -5.89 -52.35 -11.98
C PRO A 519 -5.38 -51.90 -13.35
N CYS A 520 -4.23 -52.46 -13.76
CA CYS A 520 -3.63 -52.27 -15.08
C CYS A 520 -3.34 -50.80 -15.38
N LEU A 521 -2.51 -50.18 -14.53
CA LEU A 521 -2.13 -48.76 -14.62
C LEU A 521 -1.16 -48.42 -15.76
N GLU A 522 -0.42 -49.42 -16.25
CA GLU A 522 0.53 -49.28 -17.35
C GLU A 522 0.33 -50.45 -18.31
N LYS A 523 0.45 -50.18 -19.61
CA LYS A 523 0.23 -51.21 -20.64
C LYS A 523 1.17 -52.40 -20.43
N GLY A 524 0.58 -53.58 -20.24
CA GLY A 524 1.33 -54.83 -20.05
C GLY A 524 1.82 -55.09 -18.62
N ALA A 525 1.34 -54.30 -17.63
CA ALA A 525 1.51 -54.62 -16.22
C ALA A 525 0.95 -56.01 -15.88
N ASP A 526 1.44 -56.62 -14.80
CA ASP A 526 1.07 -57.99 -14.43
C ASP A 526 -0.42 -58.14 -14.08
N ASP A 527 -1.10 -57.06 -13.73
CA ASP A 527 -2.54 -56.99 -13.48
C ASP A 527 -3.37 -56.55 -14.71
N CYS A 528 -2.75 -56.48 -15.88
CA CYS A 528 -3.45 -56.35 -17.15
C CYS A 528 -3.93 -57.71 -17.66
N PRO A 529 -5.10 -57.78 -18.33
CA PRO A 529 -5.50 -59.00 -19.01
C PRO A 529 -4.41 -59.41 -20.03
N SER A 530 -4.05 -60.69 -20.07
CA SER A 530 -2.93 -61.14 -20.90
C SER A 530 -3.32 -61.29 -22.38
N GLY A 531 -4.61 -61.47 -22.67
CA GLY A 531 -5.10 -61.61 -24.04
C GLY A 531 -6.59 -61.93 -24.11
N VAL A 532 -7.14 -61.84 -25.31
CA VAL A 532 -8.49 -62.27 -25.63
C VAL A 532 -8.46 -62.97 -26.98
N GLN A 533 -9.16 -64.09 -27.10
CA GLN A 533 -9.30 -64.88 -28.30
C GLN A 533 -10.78 -65.03 -28.64
N VAL A 534 -11.10 -65.02 -29.93
CA VAL A 534 -12.45 -65.22 -30.44
C VAL A 534 -12.41 -66.33 -31.49
N SER A 535 -13.40 -67.23 -31.48
CA SER A 535 -13.55 -68.23 -32.54
C SER A 535 -14.03 -67.59 -33.84
N VAL A 536 -13.95 -68.33 -34.94
CA VAL A 536 -14.59 -67.94 -36.21
C VAL A 536 -16.10 -67.85 -36.02
N ASP A 537 -16.70 -66.87 -36.66
CA ASP A 537 -18.15 -66.71 -36.70
C ASP A 537 -18.82 -67.88 -37.42
N SER A 538 -19.72 -68.55 -36.70
CA SER A 538 -20.53 -69.66 -37.22
C SER A 538 -21.93 -69.24 -37.65
N ASP A 539 -22.28 -67.96 -37.48
CA ASP A 539 -23.55 -67.40 -37.91
C ASP A 539 -23.49 -67.03 -39.41
N PRO A 540 -24.45 -67.47 -40.24
CA PRO A 540 -24.47 -67.10 -41.65
C PRO A 540 -25.00 -65.68 -41.90
N ASP A 541 -25.66 -65.03 -40.93
CA ASP A 541 -26.34 -63.75 -41.14
C ASP A 541 -25.41 -62.55 -40.90
N PRO A 542 -25.31 -61.59 -41.85
CA PRO A 542 -24.49 -60.40 -41.66
C PRO A 542 -24.91 -59.59 -40.43
N GLN A 543 -23.94 -59.04 -39.70
CA GLN A 543 -24.11 -58.27 -38.45
C GLN A 543 -24.64 -59.09 -37.26
N GLN A 544 -24.66 -60.42 -37.37
CA GLN A 544 -24.91 -61.34 -36.26
C GLN A 544 -23.66 -62.19 -36.03
N LEU A 545 -23.43 -62.62 -34.79
CA LEU A 545 -22.26 -63.44 -34.47
C LEU A 545 -22.66 -64.66 -33.65
N GLN A 546 -22.06 -65.79 -33.97
CA GLN A 546 -21.99 -66.96 -33.11
C GLN A 546 -20.51 -67.31 -32.86
N VAL A 547 -19.97 -66.83 -31.75
CA VAL A 547 -18.55 -66.97 -31.41
C VAL A 547 -18.33 -67.38 -29.96
N LYS A 548 -17.24 -68.12 -29.72
CA LYS A 548 -16.70 -68.39 -28.39
C LYS A 548 -15.60 -67.37 -28.08
N VAL A 549 -15.72 -66.68 -26.96
CA VAL A 549 -14.72 -65.72 -26.48
C VAL A 549 -13.98 -66.34 -25.31
N ALA A 550 -12.65 -66.39 -25.37
CA ALA A 550 -11.79 -66.86 -24.30
C ALA A 550 -10.84 -65.74 -23.86
N ILE A 551 -10.90 -65.38 -22.58
CA ILE A 551 -10.04 -64.38 -21.96
C ILE A 551 -8.85 -65.10 -21.33
N THR A 552 -7.64 -64.62 -21.59
CA THR A 552 -6.44 -65.04 -20.85
C THR A 552 -6.28 -64.11 -19.66
N PRO A 553 -6.41 -64.60 -18.41
CA PRO A 553 -6.29 -63.78 -17.20
C PRO A 553 -4.97 -63.04 -17.09
N ALA A 554 -4.94 -62.07 -16.19
CA ALA A 554 -3.74 -61.35 -15.82
C ALA A 554 -2.74 -62.28 -15.10
N LYS A 555 -1.46 -61.91 -15.10
CA LYS A 555 -0.42 -62.67 -14.37
C LYS A 555 -0.59 -62.55 -12.86
N ALA A 556 -1.17 -61.45 -12.38
CA ALA A 556 -1.51 -61.19 -10.99
C ALA A 556 -2.93 -60.61 -10.88
N GLU A 557 -3.79 -61.27 -10.10
CA GLU A 557 -5.20 -60.87 -9.94
C GLU A 557 -5.51 -60.23 -8.58
N SER A 558 -4.50 -59.88 -7.77
CA SER A 558 -4.71 -59.32 -6.42
C SER A 558 -5.39 -57.94 -6.39
N SER A 559 -5.37 -57.23 -7.53
CA SER A 559 -6.00 -55.92 -7.73
C SER A 559 -7.23 -55.98 -8.63
N ILE A 560 -7.74 -57.19 -8.95
CA ILE A 560 -8.80 -57.41 -9.93
C ILE A 560 -9.93 -58.21 -9.27
N ASP A 561 -11.17 -57.75 -9.42
CA ASP A 561 -12.36 -58.50 -8.99
C ASP A 561 -13.08 -59.16 -10.18
N ALA A 562 -13.00 -58.53 -11.37
CA ALA A 562 -13.58 -59.05 -12.60
C ALA A 562 -12.86 -58.55 -13.86
N TYR A 563 -13.10 -59.21 -14.99
CA TYR A 563 -12.77 -58.74 -16.33
C TYR A 563 -14.05 -58.32 -17.06
N ALA A 564 -14.10 -57.08 -17.55
CA ALA A 564 -15.27 -56.57 -18.26
C ALA A 564 -15.06 -56.66 -19.78
N LEU A 565 -15.94 -57.39 -20.46
CA LEU A 565 -15.95 -57.60 -21.91
C LEU A 565 -16.91 -56.62 -22.58
N PHE A 566 -16.43 -55.94 -23.62
CA PHE A 566 -17.16 -54.92 -24.38
C PHE A 566 -17.03 -55.16 -25.89
N TRP A 567 -18.03 -54.69 -26.63
CA TRP A 567 -17.88 -54.40 -28.06
C TRP A 567 -16.95 -53.20 -28.25
N GLY A 568 -16.13 -53.21 -29.31
CA GLY A 568 -15.12 -52.19 -29.58
C GLY A 568 -15.20 -51.63 -31.00
N LYS A 569 -15.12 -50.31 -31.18
CA LYS A 569 -15.04 -49.66 -32.51
C LYS A 569 -13.66 -49.71 -33.14
N GLN A 570 -12.63 -49.90 -32.31
CA GLN A 570 -11.22 -49.92 -32.70
C GLN A 570 -10.42 -50.78 -31.71
N SER A 571 -9.16 -51.09 -32.05
CA SER A 571 -8.25 -51.81 -31.16
C SER A 571 -7.83 -50.97 -29.95
N CYS A 572 -7.36 -51.64 -28.89
CA CYS A 572 -6.82 -50.98 -27.69
C CYS A 572 -5.53 -50.17 -27.96
N ASP A 573 -4.86 -50.41 -29.08
CA ASP A 573 -3.65 -49.67 -29.48
C ASP A 573 -3.95 -48.28 -30.02
N SER A 574 -5.16 -48.06 -30.55
CA SER A 574 -5.60 -46.78 -31.14
C SER A 574 -6.17 -45.81 -30.10
N GLY A 575 -6.09 -46.15 -28.80
CA GLY A 575 -6.64 -45.38 -27.69
C GLY A 575 -8.01 -45.89 -27.22
N VAL A 576 -8.29 -45.71 -25.93
CA VAL A 576 -9.46 -46.29 -25.26
C VAL A 576 -10.63 -45.30 -25.15
N GLU A 577 -10.35 -44.00 -25.22
CA GLU A 577 -11.38 -42.95 -25.25
C GLU A 577 -12.25 -43.12 -26.49
N ASN A 578 -13.49 -43.59 -26.30
CA ASN A 578 -14.49 -43.94 -27.33
C ASN A 578 -14.28 -45.29 -28.06
N ALA A 579 -13.39 -46.15 -27.57
CA ALA A 579 -13.25 -47.49 -28.13
C ALA A 579 -14.45 -48.38 -27.81
N LYS A 580 -15.08 -48.23 -26.64
CA LYS A 580 -16.22 -49.06 -26.20
C LYS A 580 -17.50 -48.77 -27.02
N ASN A 581 -18.21 -49.82 -27.44
CA ASN A 581 -19.46 -49.78 -28.22
C ASN A 581 -20.59 -50.63 -27.63
N GLY A 582 -20.56 -50.86 -26.31
CA GLY A 582 -21.57 -51.63 -25.60
C GLY A 582 -20.95 -52.69 -24.68
N HIS A 583 -21.52 -52.86 -23.49
CA HIS A 583 -21.10 -53.89 -22.54
C HIS A 583 -21.71 -55.25 -22.92
N ILE A 584 -20.92 -56.30 -22.79
CA ILE A 584 -21.35 -57.68 -23.08
C ILE A 584 -21.55 -58.42 -21.77
N ARG A 585 -20.48 -58.58 -20.99
CA ARG A 585 -20.48 -59.39 -19.76
C ARG A 585 -19.25 -59.08 -18.90
N ASP A 586 -19.38 -59.29 -17.58
CA ASP A 586 -18.25 -59.35 -16.66
C ASP A 586 -17.90 -60.80 -16.29
N PHE A 587 -16.61 -61.07 -16.18
CA PHE A 587 -16.02 -62.35 -15.76
C PHE A 587 -15.34 -62.19 -14.40
N LYS A 588 -15.93 -62.70 -13.32
CA LYS A 588 -15.34 -62.67 -11.97
C LYS A 588 -14.05 -63.49 -11.93
N VAL A 589 -13.07 -63.00 -11.19
CA VAL A 589 -11.84 -63.75 -10.94
C VAL A 589 -12.18 -65.12 -10.30
N GLY A 590 -11.64 -66.19 -10.87
CA GLY A 590 -11.91 -67.58 -10.47
C GLY A 590 -13.11 -68.25 -11.15
N GLU A 591 -13.88 -67.55 -11.98
CA GLU A 591 -14.90 -68.18 -12.84
C GLU A 591 -14.32 -68.62 -14.19
N SER A 592 -15.12 -69.36 -14.99
CA SER A 592 -14.72 -69.76 -16.34
C SER A 592 -14.52 -68.51 -17.22
N MET A 593 -13.30 -68.32 -17.72
CA MET A 593 -12.90 -67.19 -18.57
C MET A 593 -13.30 -67.37 -20.04
N GLU A 594 -14.34 -68.17 -20.26
CA GLU A 594 -14.90 -68.50 -21.57
C GLU A 594 -16.38 -68.15 -21.57
N ALA A 595 -16.85 -67.49 -22.63
CA ALA A 595 -18.26 -67.27 -22.87
C ALA A 595 -18.62 -67.58 -24.31
N ASP A 596 -19.76 -68.26 -24.47
CA ASP A 596 -20.42 -68.42 -25.75
C ASP A 596 -21.33 -67.20 -26.00
N LEU A 597 -21.09 -66.48 -27.10
CA LEU A 597 -22.09 -65.57 -27.65
C LEU A 597 -23.05 -66.42 -28.51
N PRO A 598 -24.35 -66.47 -28.15
CA PRO A 598 -25.32 -67.33 -28.81
C PRO A 598 -25.54 -66.91 -30.26
N VAL A 599 -26.13 -67.81 -31.05
CA VAL A 599 -26.62 -67.49 -32.41
C VAL A 599 -27.52 -66.26 -32.38
N ASP A 600 -27.50 -65.48 -33.46
CA ASP A 600 -28.21 -64.22 -33.63
C ASP A 600 -27.76 -63.08 -32.67
N THR A 601 -26.53 -63.13 -32.13
CA THR A 601 -26.02 -62.02 -31.30
C THR A 601 -25.75 -60.79 -32.18
N LEU A 602 -26.60 -59.77 -32.05
CA LEU A 602 -26.47 -58.51 -32.78
C LEU A 602 -25.17 -57.77 -32.44
N VAL A 603 -24.39 -57.48 -33.47
CA VAL A 603 -23.18 -56.64 -33.36
C VAL A 603 -23.58 -55.18 -33.45
N PRO A 604 -23.31 -54.34 -32.43
CA PRO A 604 -23.64 -52.92 -32.50
C PRO A 604 -22.92 -52.24 -33.67
N ASP A 605 -23.62 -51.34 -34.36
CA ASP A 605 -23.11 -50.63 -35.54
C ASP A 605 -21.74 -50.00 -35.27
N GLY A 606 -20.78 -50.31 -36.16
CA GLY A 606 -19.40 -49.81 -36.08
C GLY A 606 -18.49 -50.59 -35.14
N SER A 607 -18.92 -51.70 -34.54
CA SER A 607 -18.02 -52.58 -33.79
C SER A 607 -17.13 -53.38 -34.73
N THR A 608 -15.84 -53.39 -34.45
CA THR A 608 -14.79 -54.08 -35.22
C THR A 608 -13.90 -54.97 -34.34
N HIS A 609 -13.97 -54.81 -33.01
CA HIS A 609 -13.16 -55.56 -32.04
C HIS A 609 -13.99 -56.00 -30.83
N LEU A 610 -13.51 -56.99 -30.10
CA LEU A 610 -13.88 -57.25 -28.70
C LEU A 610 -12.79 -56.68 -27.79
N LEU A 611 -13.20 -56.01 -26.71
CA LEU A 611 -12.29 -55.35 -25.76
C LEU A 611 -12.46 -55.96 -24.37
N VAL A 612 -11.36 -56.25 -23.70
CA VAL A 612 -11.36 -56.75 -22.32
C VAL A 612 -10.58 -55.81 -21.42
N PHE A 613 -11.21 -55.38 -20.33
CA PHE A 613 -10.64 -54.52 -19.30
C PHE A 613 -10.56 -55.28 -17.97
N ALA A 614 -9.52 -55.05 -17.18
CA ALA A 614 -9.53 -55.46 -15.78
C ALA A 614 -10.40 -54.50 -14.99
N ARG A 615 -11.14 -55.00 -13.99
CA ARG A 615 -12.04 -54.18 -13.16
C ARG A 615 -11.86 -54.53 -11.69
N LYS A 616 -11.93 -53.49 -10.86
CA LYS A 616 -12.01 -53.61 -9.40
C LYS A 616 -13.30 -52.96 -8.92
N ASP A 617 -14.05 -53.67 -8.08
CA ASP A 617 -15.33 -53.20 -7.55
C ASP A 617 -15.09 -51.94 -6.70
N GLY A 618 -15.89 -50.91 -6.95
CA GLY A 618 -15.75 -49.59 -6.31
C GLY A 618 -14.72 -48.64 -6.94
N LEU A 619 -13.77 -49.12 -7.76
CA LEU A 619 -12.76 -48.27 -8.43
C LEU A 619 -12.94 -48.19 -9.96
N GLY A 620 -13.67 -49.13 -10.55
CA GLY A 620 -14.04 -49.13 -11.97
C GLY A 620 -13.09 -49.94 -12.86
N GLU A 621 -13.24 -49.77 -14.18
CA GLU A 621 -12.42 -50.49 -15.18
C GLU A 621 -11.08 -49.79 -15.44
N SER A 622 -10.05 -50.58 -15.74
CA SER A 622 -8.72 -50.15 -16.15
C SER A 622 -8.76 -49.22 -17.36
N ASP A 623 -7.75 -48.35 -17.46
CA ASP A 623 -7.63 -47.44 -18.60
C ASP A 623 -6.98 -48.12 -19.82
N PHE A 624 -6.35 -49.28 -19.63
CA PHE A 624 -5.77 -50.11 -20.67
C PHE A 624 -6.57 -51.41 -20.86
N CYS A 625 -6.61 -51.90 -22.10
CA CYS A 625 -7.30 -53.14 -22.47
C CYS A 625 -6.47 -54.02 -23.41
N VAL A 626 -6.94 -55.25 -23.61
CA VAL A 626 -6.58 -56.11 -24.73
C VAL A 626 -7.76 -56.22 -25.70
N SER A 627 -7.46 -56.29 -26.99
CA SER A 627 -8.47 -56.38 -28.04
C SER A 627 -8.16 -57.48 -29.04
N VAL A 628 -9.22 -58.09 -29.58
CA VAL A 628 -9.15 -58.98 -30.75
C VAL A 628 -10.12 -58.48 -31.81
N PRO A 629 -9.74 -58.45 -33.11
CA PRO A 629 -10.68 -58.13 -34.17
C PRO A 629 -11.79 -59.18 -34.25
N ILE A 630 -12.98 -58.75 -34.62
CA ILE A 630 -14.08 -59.66 -34.97
C ILE A 630 -14.24 -59.69 -36.49
N GLU A 631 -14.35 -60.90 -37.03
CA GLU A 631 -14.65 -61.15 -38.44
C GLU A 631 -16.06 -61.72 -38.52
N ASP A 632 -17.00 -60.88 -38.98
CA ASP A 632 -18.39 -61.23 -39.30
C ASP A 632 -18.44 -61.72 -40.76
N ASN A 633 -19.28 -62.72 -41.05
CA ASN A 633 -19.47 -63.32 -42.38
C ASN A 633 -20.12 -62.34 -43.38
N ARG A 634 -19.42 -61.26 -43.72
CA ARG A 634 -19.85 -60.24 -44.70
C ARG A 634 -19.73 -60.69 -46.16
N GLU A 635 -19.41 -61.96 -46.44
CA GLU A 635 -19.41 -62.50 -47.79
C GLU A 635 -20.82 -62.88 -48.29
N ALA A 636 -21.70 -61.88 -48.38
CA ALA A 636 -22.89 -61.95 -49.23
C ALA A 636 -23.28 -60.63 -49.93
N GLU A 637 -22.52 -59.55 -49.78
CA GLU A 637 -22.68 -58.36 -50.64
C GLU A 637 -21.73 -58.47 -51.86
N LYS A 638 -22.02 -59.39 -52.77
CA LYS A 638 -21.43 -59.41 -54.11
C LYS A 638 -22.51 -59.41 -55.18
N LYS A 639 -22.60 -58.25 -55.86
CA LYS A 639 -23.09 -58.00 -57.22
C LYS A 639 -24.57 -58.26 -57.50
N GLU A 640 -25.35 -57.17 -57.53
CA GLU A 640 -26.09 -56.87 -58.76
C GLU A 640 -25.81 -55.41 -59.16
N LEU A 641 -25.67 -55.23 -60.47
CA LEU A 641 -25.24 -54.03 -61.18
C LEU A 641 -26.46 -53.30 -61.70
#